data_AF-A0A3D2RRE4-F1
#
_entry.id   AF-A0A3D2RRE4-F1
#
_cell.length_a   1.000
_cell.length_b   1.000
_cell.length_c   1.000
_cell.angle_alpha   90.00
_cell.angle_beta   90.00
_cell.angle_gamma   90.00
#
_symmetry.space_group_name_H-M   'P 1'
#
loop_
_entity.id
_entity.type
_entity.pdbx_description
1 polymer ?
#
loop_
_entity_poly.entity_id
_entity_poly.type
_entity_poly.pdbx_seq_one_letter_code
_entity_poly.pdbx_strand_id
1 'polypeptide(L)'
;MAEGNGKCPFHSGANTSVGSRSNKDWWPNQLNLKILHQNAPESDPMNDDFNYAEEFKTLDLDAVKKDIVDVLTTSQDWWPADYGHYGPLMIRMAWHAAGTYRIGDGRGGAGSGQLRFAPLNSWPDNTNLDKARRLLWPIKQKYGRKLSWADLHVLAGNCALESMGLKTFGFGGGREDVYEPEDDVNWGAEAEWLADERYKGERDLDNPLGAVQMGLIYVNPEGPNGEPSAIKAAVDIKETFRRMAMDDEETVALIAGGHTFGKTHGAGPAEHVGAEPEGATLEEQGLGWKNSYESGKGGDTITSGLEGAWTPTPIQWDNSFFETLFKYDWDLTKSPAGAQQWVPSDPEAATVLDAHDPSKKHVPVMLTTDLALRMDPDYEKISRRFLGDLDAFADAFARAWFKLTHRDMGPVARYLGPEVPEEELIWQDPVPAGSDLSDADVASLKEKILASGLSVSQLVGAAWASASTYRDTDKRGGANGARVRLAPQKDWEANNPADLAKVIETLEGIQSEHGSVSLADLVVLGGCAAIEKAAKDAGHDITVSFTSGRGDASQEQTDVESFAVLEPKTDGFRNHYPDGQNDYAAELLVDKAYTLKLSAPELTVLVAGLRALNVNSGESQLGIFTDKPGTLTNDYLVNLLDNGTEWTPDSESAGVYEGRDRNSGEVKWTGTAVDLVFGSNSQLRAIAEVYACDDAKKQFVNDFVAVWNKVMNLDRFDLA
;
A
#
# COMPACT_ATOMS: atom_id res chain seq x y z
N MET A 1 37.45 6.02 0.55
CA MET A 1 37.63 5.59 1.95
C MET A 1 37.42 6.78 2.86
N ALA A 2 36.24 6.86 3.45
CA ALA A 2 35.98 7.49 4.74
C ALA A 2 34.89 6.62 5.38
N GLU A 3 35.30 5.68 6.23
CA GLU A 3 34.38 4.98 7.12
C GLU A 3 33.81 6.01 8.08
N GLY A 4 32.56 6.40 7.84
CA GLY A 4 31.76 7.27 8.68
C GLY A 4 30.40 6.65 8.90
N ASN A 5 30.37 5.42 9.42
CA ASN A 5 29.14 4.82 9.94
C ASN A 5 28.49 5.84 10.89
N GLY A 6 27.30 6.32 10.55
CA GLY A 6 26.58 7.43 11.18
C GLY A 6 26.21 7.19 12.64
N LYS A 7 27.21 7.05 13.52
CA LYS A 7 27.02 7.05 14.97
C LYS A 7 26.99 8.49 15.43
N CYS A 8 25.83 8.93 15.90
CA CYS A 8 25.68 10.20 16.61
C CYS A 8 26.80 10.31 17.68
N PRO A 9 27.70 11.31 17.61
CA PRO A 9 28.87 11.40 18.49
C PRO A 9 28.52 11.73 19.95
N PHE A 10 27.24 11.97 20.26
CA PHE A 10 26.73 12.21 21.60
C PHE A 10 26.12 10.94 22.20
N HIS A 11 26.95 10.13 22.88
CA HIS A 11 26.51 8.92 23.58
C HIS A 11 25.80 9.16 24.93
N SER A 12 25.60 10.43 25.32
CA SER A 12 24.87 10.80 26.53
C SER A 12 23.89 11.94 26.24
N GLY A 13 22.65 11.59 25.91
CA GLY A 13 21.58 12.52 25.58
C GLY A 13 20.22 11.99 26.01
N ALA A 14 19.22 12.87 26.06
CA ALA A 14 17.84 12.57 26.47
C ALA A 14 17.27 11.31 25.80
N ASN A 15 16.31 10.66 26.46
CA ASN A 15 15.65 9.43 25.98
C ASN A 15 14.96 9.56 24.60
N THR A 16 14.89 10.78 24.04
CA THR A 16 14.28 11.10 22.75
C THR A 16 15.27 11.10 21.56
N SER A 17 16.56 10.83 21.80
CA SER A 17 17.53 10.70 20.71
C SER A 17 17.45 9.31 20.06
N VAL A 18 17.19 9.27 18.74
CA VAL A 18 17.10 8.02 17.94
C VAL A 18 18.38 7.18 18.02
N GLY A 19 19.55 7.82 18.15
CA GLY A 19 20.84 7.13 18.29
C GLY A 19 21.08 6.48 19.66
N SER A 20 20.12 6.57 20.59
CA SER A 20 20.20 5.89 21.89
C SER A 20 19.93 4.40 21.72
N ARG A 21 20.71 3.55 22.41
CA ARG A 21 20.49 2.10 22.36
C ARG A 21 19.07 1.75 22.82
N SER A 22 18.41 0.89 22.07
CA SER A 22 17.06 0.37 22.27
C SER A 22 17.07 -1.16 22.38
N ASN A 23 15.92 -1.77 22.63
CA ASN A 23 15.80 -3.24 22.67
C ASN A 23 16.20 -3.89 21.33
N LYS A 24 15.92 -3.24 20.19
CA LYS A 24 16.29 -3.73 18.85
C LYS A 24 17.81 -3.88 18.69
N ASP A 25 18.61 -3.04 19.36
CA ASP A 25 20.08 -3.14 19.31
C ASP A 25 20.62 -4.36 20.08
N TRP A 26 19.91 -4.80 21.12
CA TRP A 26 20.28 -5.99 21.91
C TRP A 26 19.72 -7.27 21.31
N TRP A 27 18.51 -7.21 20.75
CA TRP A 27 17.78 -8.33 20.18
C TRP A 27 17.25 -7.96 18.78
N PRO A 28 18.13 -7.94 17.76
CA PRO A 28 17.76 -7.48 16.41
C PRO A 28 16.75 -8.38 15.71
N ASN A 29 16.64 -9.64 16.13
CA ASN A 29 15.68 -10.62 15.59
C ASN A 29 14.42 -10.74 16.47
N GLN A 30 14.18 -9.78 17.38
CA GLN A 30 12.97 -9.76 18.17
C GLN A 30 11.78 -9.29 17.33
N LEU A 31 10.66 -10.02 17.40
CA LEU A 31 9.41 -9.67 16.73
C LEU A 31 8.97 -8.22 17.05
N ASN A 32 8.70 -7.44 16.01
CA ASN A 32 8.35 -6.03 16.10
C ASN A 32 6.83 -5.83 16.15
N LEU A 33 6.27 -5.61 17.35
CA LEU A 33 4.85 -5.29 17.52
C LEU A 33 4.51 -3.81 17.34
N LYS A 34 5.51 -2.93 17.13
CA LYS A 34 5.26 -1.48 17.06
C LYS A 34 4.31 -1.11 15.93
N ILE A 35 4.36 -1.84 14.81
CA ILE A 35 3.50 -1.57 13.66
C ILE A 35 2.01 -1.69 14.03
N LEU A 36 1.65 -2.55 14.98
CA LEU A 36 0.26 -2.72 15.45
C LEU A 36 -0.23 -1.57 16.34
N HIS A 37 0.65 -0.64 16.70
CA HIS A 37 0.35 0.56 17.50
C HIS A 37 0.63 1.85 16.73
N GLN A 38 0.92 1.77 15.43
CA GLN A 38 1.11 2.94 14.57
C GLN A 38 -0.24 3.61 14.29
N ASN A 39 -0.22 4.93 14.15
CA ASN A 39 -1.39 5.79 13.98
C ASN A 39 -2.41 5.60 15.12
N ALA A 40 -1.92 5.40 16.34
CA ALA A 40 -2.76 5.31 17.51
C ALA A 40 -3.45 6.67 17.77
N PRO A 41 -4.64 6.70 18.40
CA PRO A 41 -5.37 7.94 18.66
C PRO A 41 -4.53 9.01 19.38
N GLU A 42 -3.53 8.61 20.19
CA GLU A 42 -2.64 9.53 20.89
C GLU A 42 -1.67 10.29 19.98
N SER A 43 -1.38 9.80 18.77
CA SER A 43 -0.54 10.49 17.78
C SER A 43 -1.34 11.41 16.84
N ASP A 44 -2.66 11.26 16.78
CA ASP A 44 -3.55 12.07 15.96
C ASP A 44 -3.93 13.40 16.67
N PRO A 45 -3.61 14.58 16.10
CA PRO A 45 -4.02 15.87 16.66
C PRO A 45 -5.49 16.22 16.39
N MET A 46 -6.22 15.43 15.60
CA MET A 46 -7.65 15.59 15.39
C MET A 46 -8.42 15.07 16.59
N ASN A 47 -9.61 15.60 16.85
CA ASN A 47 -10.43 15.15 17.98
C ASN A 47 -11.10 13.80 17.66
N ASP A 48 -11.40 12.98 18.68
CA ASP A 48 -12.00 11.64 18.54
C ASP A 48 -13.26 11.58 17.66
N ASP A 49 -14.02 12.68 17.56
CA ASP A 49 -15.24 12.79 16.75
C ASP A 49 -14.98 13.32 15.31
N PHE A 50 -13.73 13.50 14.89
CA PHE A 50 -13.39 14.00 13.56
C PHE A 50 -13.71 12.96 12.48
N ASN A 51 -14.48 13.38 11.47
CA ASN A 51 -14.74 12.59 10.27
C ASN A 51 -14.29 13.40 9.05
N TYR A 52 -13.23 12.95 8.39
CA TYR A 52 -12.68 13.65 7.24
C TYR A 52 -13.65 13.68 6.05
N ALA A 53 -14.39 12.59 5.82
CA ALA A 53 -15.33 12.53 4.71
C ALA A 53 -16.43 13.59 4.85
N GLU A 54 -16.99 13.78 6.05
CA GLU A 54 -17.96 14.82 6.33
C GLU A 54 -17.37 16.23 6.18
N GLU A 55 -16.14 16.46 6.63
CA GLU A 55 -15.48 17.76 6.49
C GLU A 55 -15.16 18.07 5.02
N PHE A 56 -14.68 17.10 4.24
CA PHE A 56 -14.39 17.22 2.81
C PHE A 56 -15.65 17.50 1.99
N LYS A 57 -16.80 16.88 2.31
CA LYS A 57 -18.09 17.17 1.65
C LYS A 57 -18.50 18.64 1.76
N THR A 58 -17.97 19.38 2.73
CA THR A 58 -18.22 20.83 2.89
C THR A 58 -17.17 21.73 2.25
N LEU A 59 -16.16 21.16 1.58
CA LEU A 59 -15.11 21.87 0.88
C LEU A 59 -15.63 22.45 -0.45
N ASP A 60 -15.32 23.72 -0.72
CA ASP A 60 -15.56 24.33 -2.04
C ASP A 60 -14.40 23.92 -2.97
N LEU A 61 -14.57 22.79 -3.66
CA LEU A 61 -13.52 22.21 -4.50
C LEU A 61 -13.14 23.14 -5.66
N ASP A 62 -14.11 23.84 -6.26
CA ASP A 62 -13.84 24.80 -7.34
C ASP A 62 -12.95 25.96 -6.86
N ALA A 63 -13.21 26.49 -5.66
CA ALA A 63 -12.36 27.51 -5.05
C ALA A 63 -10.95 27.00 -4.74
N VAL A 64 -10.81 25.75 -4.27
CA VAL A 64 -9.51 25.12 -4.03
C VAL A 64 -8.73 24.98 -5.33
N LYS A 65 -9.34 24.41 -6.37
CA LYS A 65 -8.70 24.23 -7.68
C LYS A 65 -8.24 25.57 -8.27
N LYS A 66 -9.07 26.61 -8.14
CA LYS A 66 -8.70 27.97 -8.57
C LYS A 66 -7.48 28.50 -7.83
N ASP A 67 -7.46 28.42 -6.50
CA ASP A 67 -6.31 28.91 -5.73
C ASP A 67 -5.03 28.10 -6.02
N ILE A 68 -5.16 26.80 -6.27
CA ILE A 68 -4.03 25.96 -6.71
C ILE A 68 -3.47 26.50 -8.03
N VAL A 69 -4.31 26.75 -9.04
CA VAL A 69 -3.87 27.30 -10.33
C VAL A 69 -3.21 28.68 -10.17
N ASP A 70 -3.71 29.51 -9.25
CA ASP A 70 -3.05 30.78 -8.91
C ASP A 70 -1.64 30.55 -8.34
N VAL A 71 -1.45 29.55 -7.46
CA VAL A 71 -0.12 29.15 -6.97
C VAL A 71 0.77 28.66 -8.11
N LEU A 72 0.24 27.88 -9.06
CA LEU A 72 1.03 27.34 -10.17
C LEU A 72 1.67 28.43 -11.03
N THR A 73 1.03 29.60 -11.15
CA THR A 73 1.49 30.71 -11.98
C THR A 73 2.08 31.89 -11.19
N THR A 74 2.10 31.81 -9.86
CA THR A 74 2.65 32.85 -8.99
C THR A 74 4.02 32.44 -8.46
N SER A 75 5.05 32.71 -9.25
CA SER A 75 6.43 32.37 -8.90
C SER A 75 6.89 33.03 -7.60
N GLN A 76 7.56 32.24 -6.76
CA GLN A 76 8.16 32.66 -5.49
C GLN A 76 9.67 32.83 -5.64
N ASP A 77 10.21 33.94 -5.14
CA ASP A 77 11.64 34.26 -5.26
C ASP A 77 12.56 33.19 -4.63
N TRP A 78 12.10 32.50 -3.58
CA TRP A 78 12.88 31.46 -2.90
C TRP A 78 12.95 30.15 -3.69
N TRP A 79 12.08 29.95 -4.68
CA TRP A 79 12.10 28.82 -5.59
C TRP A 79 11.46 29.19 -6.94
N PRO A 80 12.14 29.92 -7.83
CA PRO A 80 11.56 30.44 -9.07
C PRO A 80 10.94 29.34 -9.94
N ALA A 81 9.81 29.63 -10.58
CA ALA A 81 9.09 28.67 -11.42
C ALA A 81 9.76 28.57 -12.79
N ASP A 82 10.12 27.35 -13.21
CA ASP A 82 10.55 27.11 -14.59
C ASP A 82 9.45 27.53 -15.56
N TYR A 83 9.81 28.27 -16.61
CA TYR A 83 8.86 28.77 -17.61
C TYR A 83 7.72 29.64 -17.03
N GLY A 84 7.88 30.12 -15.79
CA GLY A 84 6.83 30.83 -15.06
C GLY A 84 5.67 29.95 -14.58
N HIS A 85 5.82 28.61 -14.55
CA HIS A 85 4.76 27.69 -14.19
C HIS A 85 5.25 26.50 -13.34
N TYR A 86 4.70 26.29 -12.14
CA TYR A 86 5.04 25.14 -11.28
C TYR A 86 4.33 23.84 -11.64
N GLY A 87 3.42 23.86 -12.63
CA GLY A 87 2.65 22.69 -13.03
C GLY A 87 3.47 21.40 -13.18
N PRO A 88 4.58 21.39 -13.94
CA PRO A 88 5.40 20.19 -14.08
C PRO A 88 5.99 19.67 -12.76
N LEU A 89 6.37 20.58 -11.84
CA LEU A 89 6.83 20.21 -10.50
C LEU A 89 5.71 19.56 -9.67
N MET A 90 4.47 20.04 -9.79
CA MET A 90 3.32 19.46 -9.10
C MET A 90 2.88 18.11 -9.69
N ILE A 91 3.00 17.93 -11.01
CA ILE A 91 2.81 16.63 -11.66
C ILE A 91 3.83 15.63 -11.10
N ARG A 92 5.11 15.99 -11.07
CA ARG A 92 6.14 15.15 -10.45
C ARG A 92 5.83 14.85 -8.99
N MET A 93 5.42 15.84 -8.20
CA MET A 93 5.08 15.60 -6.78
C MET A 93 3.93 14.58 -6.62
N ALA A 94 2.85 14.73 -7.39
CA ALA A 94 1.72 13.80 -7.36
C ALA A 94 2.13 12.40 -7.87
N TRP A 95 2.92 12.33 -8.95
CA TRP A 95 3.52 11.10 -9.46
C TRP A 95 4.35 10.39 -8.40
N HIS A 96 5.26 11.09 -7.71
CA HIS A 96 6.12 10.51 -6.69
C HIS A 96 5.36 10.13 -5.41
N ALA A 97 4.33 10.88 -5.04
CA ALA A 97 3.47 10.53 -3.92
C ALA A 97 2.74 9.20 -4.20
N ALA A 98 2.14 9.06 -5.38
CA ALA A 98 1.41 7.85 -5.76
C ALA A 98 2.34 6.69 -6.17
N GLY A 99 3.52 7.02 -6.68
CA GLY A 99 4.45 6.12 -7.36
C GLY A 99 5.21 5.16 -6.46
N THR A 100 5.03 5.21 -5.14
CA THR A 100 5.69 4.24 -4.22
C THR A 100 4.87 2.96 -4.01
N TYR A 101 3.62 2.92 -4.51
CA TYR A 101 2.70 1.80 -4.33
C TYR A 101 3.22 0.49 -4.92
N ARG A 102 2.96 -0.63 -4.24
CA ARG A 102 3.32 -1.97 -4.72
C ARG A 102 2.14 -2.90 -4.60
N ILE A 103 1.76 -3.55 -5.71
CA ILE A 103 0.59 -4.44 -5.73
C ILE A 103 0.78 -5.67 -4.83
N GLY A 104 2.02 -6.11 -4.62
CA GLY A 104 2.35 -7.30 -3.83
C GLY A 104 1.79 -7.25 -2.41
N ASP A 105 1.86 -6.11 -1.73
CA ASP A 105 1.34 -5.94 -0.36
C ASP A 105 0.46 -4.71 -0.16
N GLY A 106 0.22 -3.93 -1.23
CA GLY A 106 -0.64 -2.75 -1.21
C GLY A 106 -0.04 -1.55 -0.50
N ARG A 107 1.22 -1.61 -0.04
CA ARG A 107 1.89 -0.51 0.67
C ARG A 107 2.46 0.55 -0.26
N GLY A 108 2.76 1.71 0.30
CA GLY A 108 3.11 2.91 -0.46
C GLY A 108 1.87 3.55 -1.09
N GLY A 109 2.08 4.48 -2.02
CA GLY A 109 0.99 5.24 -2.64
C GLY A 109 0.72 6.58 -1.96
N ALA A 110 -0.31 7.27 -2.45
CA ALA A 110 -0.65 8.62 -2.05
C ALA A 110 -1.67 8.67 -0.89
N GLY A 111 -2.26 7.53 -0.51
CA GLY A 111 -3.45 7.40 0.33
C GLY A 111 -3.34 7.95 1.75
N SER A 112 -2.13 8.13 2.26
CA SER A 112 -1.82 8.60 3.62
C SER A 112 -1.00 9.90 3.65
N GLY A 113 -0.58 10.41 2.49
CA GLY A 113 0.22 11.64 2.40
C GLY A 113 1.67 11.49 2.88
N GLN A 114 2.20 10.26 2.96
CA GLN A 114 3.52 9.93 3.52
C GLN A 114 4.73 10.61 2.86
N LEU A 115 4.58 11.19 1.66
CA LEU A 115 5.63 12.02 1.04
C LEU A 115 6.13 13.17 1.96
N ARG A 116 5.34 13.56 2.98
CA ARG A 116 5.74 14.58 3.97
C ARG A 116 6.57 14.07 5.15
N PHE A 117 6.74 12.75 5.28
CA PHE A 117 7.46 12.10 6.38
C PHE A 117 8.66 11.30 5.90
N ALA A 118 9.56 10.98 6.83
CA ALA A 118 10.64 10.03 6.58
C ALA A 118 10.07 8.64 6.23
N PRO A 119 10.78 7.82 5.43
CA PRO A 119 11.99 8.18 4.69
C PRO A 119 11.68 8.93 3.37
N LEU A 120 10.42 8.94 2.92
CA LEU A 120 10.03 9.44 1.59
C LEU A 120 10.33 10.92 1.40
N ASN A 121 10.19 11.75 2.44
CA ASN A 121 10.50 13.18 2.38
C ASN A 121 11.97 13.47 2.05
N SER A 122 12.85 12.46 2.14
CA SER A 122 14.31 12.56 2.07
C SER A 122 14.95 11.55 1.12
N TRP A 123 14.15 10.74 0.41
CA TRP A 123 14.67 9.89 -0.66
C TRP A 123 15.36 10.73 -1.75
N PRO A 124 16.48 10.27 -2.33
CA PRO A 124 17.17 10.97 -3.41
C PRO A 124 16.25 11.32 -4.58
N ASP A 125 15.35 10.40 -4.96
CA ASP A 125 14.42 10.64 -6.07
C ASP A 125 13.32 11.67 -5.73
N ASN A 126 13.14 12.00 -4.44
CA ASN A 126 12.23 13.04 -3.98
C ASN A 126 12.91 14.40 -3.75
N THR A 127 14.16 14.55 -4.20
CA THR A 127 14.91 15.82 -4.13
C THR A 127 14.06 16.99 -4.65
N ASN A 128 14.04 18.07 -3.87
CA ASN A 128 13.28 19.30 -4.10
C ASN A 128 11.74 19.19 -4.07
N LEU A 129 11.15 18.03 -3.78
CA LEU A 129 9.70 17.94 -3.56
C LEU A 129 9.27 18.53 -2.20
N ASP A 130 10.21 18.74 -1.27
CA ASP A 130 10.01 19.59 -0.10
C ASP A 130 9.61 21.03 -0.48
N LYS A 131 10.20 21.57 -1.57
CA LYS A 131 9.84 22.88 -2.14
C LYS A 131 8.43 22.86 -2.72
N ALA A 132 8.08 21.80 -3.46
CA ALA A 132 6.74 21.60 -4.03
C ALA A 132 5.65 21.59 -2.94
N ARG A 133 5.83 20.78 -1.89
CA ARG A 133 4.91 20.75 -0.74
C ARG A 133 4.82 22.10 -0.05
N ARG A 134 5.96 22.81 0.11
CA ARG A 134 6.00 24.14 0.74
C ARG A 134 5.23 25.20 -0.06
N LEU A 135 5.25 25.14 -1.40
CA LEU A 135 4.46 26.03 -2.27
C LEU A 135 2.94 25.85 -2.06
N LEU A 136 2.50 24.65 -1.69
CA LEU A 136 1.09 24.33 -1.44
C LEU A 136 0.63 24.61 0.00
N TRP A 137 1.55 24.91 0.92
CA TRP A 137 1.20 25.22 2.31
C TRP A 137 0.15 26.32 2.47
N PRO A 138 0.18 27.45 1.74
CA PRO A 138 -0.86 28.47 1.82
C PRO A 138 -2.27 27.94 1.48
N ILE A 139 -2.37 26.97 0.56
CA ILE A 139 -3.64 26.30 0.23
C ILE A 139 -4.10 25.44 1.40
N LYS A 140 -3.23 24.56 1.91
CA LYS A 140 -3.54 23.74 3.10
C LYS A 140 -3.94 24.61 4.29
N GLN A 141 -3.23 25.72 4.50
CA GLN A 141 -3.52 26.67 5.58
C GLN A 141 -4.89 27.31 5.42
N LYS A 142 -5.28 27.70 4.20
CA LYS A 142 -6.58 28.33 3.90
C LYS A 142 -7.75 27.36 4.12
N TYR A 143 -7.60 26.11 3.69
CA TYR A 143 -8.69 25.12 3.73
C TYR A 143 -8.69 24.20 4.96
N GLY A 144 -7.58 24.17 5.71
CA GLY A 144 -7.50 23.55 7.02
C GLY A 144 -7.83 22.06 6.99
N ARG A 145 -8.66 21.61 7.93
CA ARG A 145 -9.05 20.19 8.12
C ARG A 145 -9.93 19.60 7.01
N LYS A 146 -10.53 20.46 6.18
CA LYS A 146 -11.43 20.03 5.09
C LYS A 146 -10.69 19.47 3.88
N LEU A 147 -9.38 19.66 3.83
CA LEU A 147 -8.51 19.21 2.76
C LEU A 147 -7.26 18.61 3.39
N SER A 148 -7.07 17.30 3.30
CA SER A 148 -5.87 16.61 3.76
C SER A 148 -4.67 16.96 2.86
N TRP A 149 -3.45 16.76 3.36
CA TRP A 149 -2.25 16.83 2.51
C TRP A 149 -2.25 15.72 1.46
N ALA A 150 -2.73 14.53 1.82
CA ALA A 150 -2.85 13.41 0.89
C ALA A 150 -3.68 13.76 -0.35
N ASP A 151 -4.89 14.33 -0.17
CA ASP A 151 -5.72 14.78 -1.28
C ASP A 151 -5.12 16.00 -2.00
N LEU A 152 -4.53 16.95 -1.26
CA LEU A 152 -3.92 18.14 -1.87
C LEU A 152 -2.73 17.81 -2.77
N HIS A 153 -1.91 16.81 -2.44
CA HIS A 153 -0.79 16.40 -3.31
C HIS A 153 -1.30 15.94 -4.69
N VAL A 154 -2.33 15.08 -4.70
CA VAL A 154 -2.93 14.56 -5.93
C VAL A 154 -3.68 15.65 -6.69
N LEU A 155 -4.53 16.41 -5.99
CA LEU A 155 -5.34 17.47 -6.59
C LEU A 155 -4.47 18.53 -7.27
N ALA A 156 -3.32 18.87 -6.69
CA ALA A 156 -2.36 19.80 -7.29
C ALA A 156 -1.79 19.29 -8.62
N GLY A 157 -1.50 17.99 -8.72
CA GLY A 157 -1.10 17.33 -9.97
C GLY A 157 -2.20 17.38 -11.03
N ASN A 158 -3.45 17.08 -10.65
CA ASN A 158 -4.60 17.19 -11.56
C ASN A 158 -4.80 18.62 -12.06
N CYS A 159 -4.81 19.61 -11.16
CA CYS A 159 -4.93 21.03 -11.54
C CYS A 159 -3.80 21.47 -12.47
N ALA A 160 -2.58 20.95 -12.26
CA ALA A 160 -1.45 21.23 -13.13
C ALA A 160 -1.68 20.72 -14.55
N LEU A 161 -2.10 19.46 -14.72
CA LEU A 161 -2.43 18.88 -16.02
C LEU A 161 -3.53 19.70 -16.73
N GLU A 162 -4.62 20.01 -16.01
CA GLU A 162 -5.75 20.78 -16.54
C GLU A 162 -5.34 22.19 -16.97
N SER A 163 -4.56 22.90 -16.14
CA SER A 163 -4.09 24.26 -16.43
C SER A 163 -3.17 24.34 -17.65
N MET A 164 -2.47 23.24 -17.98
CA MET A 164 -1.58 23.13 -19.14
C MET A 164 -2.26 22.49 -20.35
N GLY A 165 -3.59 22.30 -20.32
CA GLY A 165 -4.39 21.95 -21.49
C GLY A 165 -4.75 20.47 -21.63
N LEU A 166 -4.46 19.64 -20.63
CA LEU A 166 -4.88 18.24 -20.62
C LEU A 166 -6.05 18.03 -19.66
N LYS A 167 -7.20 17.61 -20.20
CA LYS A 167 -8.35 17.21 -19.38
C LYS A 167 -8.05 15.87 -18.69
N THR A 168 -8.12 15.83 -17.36
CA THR A 168 -8.01 14.57 -16.61
C THR A 168 -9.31 13.76 -16.66
N PHE A 169 -9.23 12.47 -16.33
CA PHE A 169 -10.41 11.59 -16.27
C PHE A 169 -11.39 11.98 -15.15
N GLY A 170 -10.86 12.49 -14.03
CA GLY A 170 -11.61 13.00 -12.88
C GLY A 170 -10.74 13.02 -11.62
N PHE A 171 -11.37 13.26 -10.47
CA PHE A 171 -10.72 13.29 -9.16
C PHE A 171 -11.69 12.85 -8.05
N GLY A 172 -11.23 11.97 -7.17
CA GLY A 172 -11.88 11.62 -5.91
C GLY A 172 -11.01 11.98 -4.70
N GLY A 173 -11.53 12.77 -3.79
CA GLY A 173 -10.98 12.97 -2.44
C GLY A 173 -11.38 11.86 -1.48
N GLY A 174 -10.92 11.92 -0.23
CA GLY A 174 -11.22 10.93 0.81
C GLY A 174 -9.97 10.25 1.40
N ARG A 175 -8.78 10.76 1.10
CA ARG A 175 -7.53 10.30 1.71
C ARG A 175 -7.32 11.02 3.05
N GLU A 176 -7.22 10.27 4.12
CA GLU A 176 -7.00 10.82 5.46
C GLU A 176 -5.51 11.04 5.71
N ASP A 177 -5.19 12.13 6.42
CA ASP A 177 -3.82 12.41 6.84
C ASP A 177 -3.42 11.52 8.02
N VAL A 178 -2.18 11.01 7.99
CA VAL A 178 -1.55 10.32 9.14
C VAL A 178 -0.56 11.24 9.86
N TYR A 179 -0.07 10.87 11.05
CA TYR A 179 0.74 11.79 11.87
C TYR A 179 2.11 11.26 12.26
N GLU A 180 2.49 10.11 11.73
CA GLU A 180 3.81 9.51 11.90
C GLU A 180 4.27 8.78 10.62
N PRO A 181 5.60 8.57 10.47
CA PRO A 181 6.17 7.73 9.41
C PRO A 181 5.60 6.31 9.38
N GLU A 182 5.60 5.68 8.20
CA GLU A 182 5.34 4.24 8.10
C GLU A 182 6.57 3.43 8.57
N ASP A 183 6.46 2.78 9.73
CA ASP A 183 7.35 1.73 10.24
C ASP A 183 6.99 0.34 9.68
N ASP A 184 5.86 0.22 8.96
CA ASP A 184 5.32 -1.04 8.45
C ASP A 184 5.75 -1.36 7.01
N VAL A 185 6.48 -0.48 6.33
CA VAL A 185 6.96 -0.75 4.96
C VAL A 185 8.42 -1.20 4.96
N ASN A 186 8.65 -2.40 4.43
CA ASN A 186 9.99 -2.85 4.07
C ASN A 186 10.37 -2.34 2.67
N TRP A 187 11.13 -1.24 2.63
CA TRP A 187 11.65 -0.62 1.39
C TRP A 187 12.88 -1.32 0.78
N GLY A 188 13.44 -2.31 1.47
CA GLY A 188 14.67 -3.00 1.10
C GLY A 188 15.64 -3.12 2.27
N ALA A 189 16.64 -4.01 2.12
CA ALA A 189 17.61 -4.31 3.18
C ALA A 189 18.89 -3.45 3.10
N GLU A 190 19.01 -2.59 2.08
CA GLU A 190 20.20 -1.80 1.82
C GLU A 190 20.51 -0.81 2.95
N ALA A 191 21.79 -0.64 3.25
CA ALA A 191 22.27 0.33 4.22
C ALA A 191 22.65 1.69 3.60
N GLU A 192 22.66 1.79 2.26
CA GLU A 192 23.07 2.99 1.51
C GLU A 192 21.99 3.38 0.49
N TRP A 193 21.76 4.69 0.35
CA TRP A 193 20.88 5.22 -0.69
C TRP A 193 21.42 4.90 -2.07
N LEU A 194 20.53 4.56 -3.00
CA LEU A 194 20.81 4.17 -4.37
C LEU A 194 21.64 2.88 -4.51
N ALA A 195 21.76 2.07 -3.46
CA ALA A 195 22.25 0.69 -3.60
C ALA A 195 21.15 -0.25 -4.15
N ASP A 196 21.57 -1.37 -4.75
CA ASP A 196 20.72 -2.33 -5.46
C ASP A 196 20.83 -3.77 -4.93
N GLU A 197 21.11 -3.97 -3.63
CA GLU A 197 21.25 -5.29 -2.98
C GLU A 197 19.89 -6.02 -2.79
N ARG A 198 19.09 -6.04 -3.85
CA ARG A 198 17.69 -6.50 -3.92
C ARG A 198 17.41 -7.44 -5.09
N TYR A 199 18.45 -7.88 -5.79
CA TYR A 199 18.34 -8.78 -6.92
C TYR A 199 18.89 -10.17 -6.58
N LYS A 200 18.23 -11.21 -7.10
CA LYS A 200 18.71 -12.60 -7.11
C LYS A 200 18.86 -13.09 -8.55
N GLY A 201 19.65 -14.15 -8.74
CA GLY A 201 19.78 -14.82 -10.04
C GLY A 201 20.13 -13.86 -11.19
N GLU A 202 19.38 -13.95 -12.28
CA GLU A 202 19.56 -13.15 -13.51
C GLU A 202 18.72 -11.85 -13.47
N ARG A 203 18.88 -11.06 -12.39
CA ARG A 203 18.17 -9.78 -12.17
C ARG A 203 16.68 -9.95 -11.78
N ASP A 204 16.38 -10.97 -10.99
CA ASP A 204 15.07 -11.14 -10.37
C ASP A 204 14.97 -10.23 -9.14
N LEU A 205 14.12 -9.21 -9.22
CA LEU A 205 13.91 -8.25 -8.12
C LEU A 205 13.19 -8.95 -6.95
N ASP A 206 13.65 -8.74 -5.71
CA ASP A 206 13.07 -9.37 -4.54
C ASP A 206 11.63 -8.87 -4.28
N ASN A 207 10.70 -9.80 -4.03
CA ASN A 207 9.34 -9.45 -3.63
C ASN A 207 9.32 -8.92 -2.18
N PRO A 208 8.44 -7.95 -1.85
CA PRO A 208 7.47 -7.28 -2.70
C PRO A 208 7.98 -5.94 -3.29
N LEU A 209 9.30 -5.73 -3.39
CA LEU A 209 9.88 -4.43 -3.81
C LEU A 209 9.43 -4.01 -5.20
N GLY A 210 9.14 -2.72 -5.37
CA GLY A 210 8.66 -2.13 -6.63
C GLY A 210 9.68 -1.24 -7.35
N ALA A 211 10.89 -1.08 -6.81
CA ALA A 211 11.92 -0.19 -7.35
C ALA A 211 13.29 -0.86 -7.44
N VAL A 212 14.10 -0.47 -8.42
CA VAL A 212 15.41 -1.10 -8.73
C VAL A 212 16.53 -0.75 -7.76
N GLN A 213 16.42 0.36 -7.03
CA GLN A 213 17.41 0.85 -6.08
C GLN A 213 16.72 1.49 -4.88
N MET A 214 17.36 1.45 -3.71
CA MET A 214 16.84 2.08 -2.50
C MET A 214 16.76 3.60 -2.68
N GLY A 215 15.58 4.18 -2.48
CA GLY A 215 15.39 5.63 -2.62
C GLY A 215 15.00 6.13 -4.01
N LEU A 216 14.76 5.22 -4.98
CA LEU A 216 14.11 5.52 -6.26
C LEU A 216 12.61 5.17 -6.21
N ILE A 217 11.82 5.84 -7.03
CA ILE A 217 10.40 5.51 -7.19
C ILE A 217 10.22 4.23 -8.02
N TYR A 218 10.85 4.15 -9.20
CA TYR A 218 10.76 2.98 -10.10
C TYR A 218 12.15 2.49 -10.53
N VAL A 219 12.75 3.22 -11.49
CA VAL A 219 13.96 2.81 -12.21
C VAL A 219 15.00 3.92 -12.19
N ASN A 220 16.25 3.57 -12.48
CA ASN A 220 17.32 4.54 -12.64
C ASN A 220 17.20 5.26 -14.00
N PRO A 221 17.12 6.61 -14.04
CA PRO A 221 16.93 7.36 -15.27
C PRO A 221 18.14 7.32 -16.22
N GLU A 222 19.35 7.05 -15.69
CA GLU A 222 20.56 6.83 -16.49
C GLU A 222 20.60 5.42 -17.10
N GLY A 223 19.75 4.51 -16.62
CA GLY A 223 19.68 3.09 -16.97
C GLY A 223 20.23 2.18 -15.87
N PRO A 224 20.10 0.84 -16.01
CA PRO A 224 20.40 -0.14 -14.96
C PRO A 224 21.79 0.05 -14.34
N ASN A 225 21.85 0.38 -13.05
CA ASN A 225 23.10 0.65 -12.31
C ASN A 225 23.97 1.75 -12.96
N GLY A 226 23.33 2.73 -13.60
CA GLY A 226 23.99 3.80 -14.35
C GLY A 226 24.51 3.38 -15.73
N GLU A 227 24.17 2.19 -16.24
CA GLU A 227 24.51 1.80 -17.61
C GLU A 227 23.50 2.40 -18.60
N PRO A 228 23.93 3.22 -19.59
CA PRO A 228 23.05 3.92 -20.53
C PRO A 228 22.53 2.98 -21.63
N SER A 229 21.81 1.93 -21.23
CA SER A 229 21.22 0.94 -22.11
C SER A 229 19.70 1.01 -22.07
N ALA A 230 19.10 1.60 -23.10
CA ALA A 230 17.65 1.73 -23.24
C ALA A 230 16.91 0.38 -23.23
N ILE A 231 17.48 -0.66 -23.85
CA ILE A 231 16.88 -2.00 -23.89
C ILE A 231 16.88 -2.64 -22.49
N LYS A 232 17.97 -2.51 -21.73
CA LYS A 232 18.00 -3.02 -20.36
C LYS A 232 17.10 -2.19 -19.43
N ALA A 233 17.04 -0.87 -19.64
CA ALA A 233 16.11 0.00 -18.92
C ALA A 233 14.65 -0.41 -19.18
N ALA A 234 14.29 -0.82 -20.40
CA ALA A 234 12.94 -1.30 -20.71
C ALA A 234 12.53 -2.51 -19.85
N VAL A 235 13.45 -3.44 -19.59
CA VAL A 235 13.21 -4.62 -18.73
C VAL A 235 12.89 -4.17 -17.30
N ASP A 236 13.70 -3.27 -16.74
CA ASP A 236 13.47 -2.71 -15.40
C ASP A 236 12.15 -1.92 -15.34
N ILE A 237 11.82 -1.15 -16.38
CA ILE A 237 10.56 -0.39 -16.47
C ILE A 237 9.38 -1.36 -16.44
N LYS A 238 9.36 -2.39 -17.31
CA LYS A 238 8.29 -3.39 -17.37
C LYS A 238 8.09 -4.07 -16.02
N GLU A 239 9.19 -4.50 -15.38
CA GLU A 239 9.08 -5.21 -14.11
C GLU A 239 8.58 -4.31 -12.97
N THR A 240 9.12 -3.10 -12.84
CA THR A 240 8.70 -2.18 -11.77
C THR A 240 7.28 -1.67 -11.97
N PHE A 241 6.89 -1.25 -13.17
CA PHE A 241 5.53 -0.79 -13.44
C PHE A 241 4.49 -1.91 -13.26
N ARG A 242 4.79 -3.14 -13.67
CA ARG A 242 3.93 -4.31 -13.39
C ARG A 242 3.74 -4.53 -11.89
N ARG A 243 4.81 -4.42 -11.10
CA ARG A 243 4.74 -4.49 -9.62
C ARG A 243 4.00 -3.30 -9.00
N MET A 244 3.73 -2.27 -9.77
CA MET A 244 2.88 -1.14 -9.39
C MET A 244 1.52 -1.16 -10.10
N ALA A 245 1.09 -2.32 -10.59
CA ALA A 245 -0.20 -2.52 -11.24
C ALA A 245 -0.40 -1.69 -12.52
N MET A 246 0.66 -1.45 -13.30
CA MET A 246 0.58 -0.80 -14.61
C MET A 246 1.00 -1.77 -15.71
N ASP A 247 0.19 -1.85 -16.76
CA ASP A 247 0.53 -2.61 -17.97
C ASP A 247 1.41 -1.80 -18.94
N ASP A 248 1.77 -2.39 -20.09
CA ASP A 248 2.64 -1.73 -21.08
C ASP A 248 2.04 -0.44 -21.67
N GLU A 249 0.72 -0.40 -21.90
CA GLU A 249 0.04 0.76 -22.48
C GLU A 249 -0.05 1.91 -21.46
N GLU A 250 -0.44 1.58 -20.23
CA GLU A 250 -0.46 2.50 -19.09
C GLU A 250 0.95 3.05 -18.80
N THR A 251 1.97 2.19 -18.88
CA THR A 251 3.37 2.57 -18.65
C THR A 251 3.88 3.57 -19.69
N VAL A 252 3.71 3.27 -20.98
CA VAL A 252 4.10 4.19 -22.06
C VAL A 252 3.31 5.49 -21.95
N ALA A 253 2.01 5.41 -21.67
CA ALA A 253 1.18 6.60 -21.51
C ALA A 253 1.68 7.48 -20.36
N LEU A 254 1.90 6.92 -19.16
CA LEU A 254 2.36 7.64 -17.97
C LEU A 254 3.72 8.32 -18.17
N ILE A 255 4.71 7.58 -18.69
CA ILE A 255 6.06 8.12 -18.89
C ILE A 255 6.02 9.25 -19.93
N ALA A 256 5.47 8.98 -21.12
CA ALA A 256 5.42 9.97 -22.18
C ALA A 256 4.56 11.17 -21.79
N GLY A 257 3.41 10.95 -21.14
CA GLY A 257 2.48 12.01 -20.78
C GLY A 257 3.00 12.89 -19.66
N GLY A 258 3.70 12.31 -18.67
CA GLY A 258 4.42 13.06 -17.65
C GLY A 258 5.57 13.88 -18.25
N HIS A 259 6.37 13.27 -19.11
CA HIS A 259 7.54 13.90 -19.75
C HIS A 259 7.19 14.84 -20.92
N THR A 260 5.92 14.96 -21.31
CA THR A 260 5.44 16.10 -22.13
C THR A 260 5.67 17.44 -21.42
N PHE A 261 5.72 17.43 -20.08
CA PHE A 261 5.80 18.63 -19.25
C PHE A 261 7.17 18.79 -18.56
N GLY A 262 7.61 20.04 -18.45
CA GLY A 262 8.73 20.46 -17.62
C GLY A 262 10.11 20.06 -18.11
N LYS A 263 11.02 19.90 -17.15
CA LYS A 263 12.43 19.62 -17.37
C LYS A 263 13.04 18.88 -16.17
N THR A 264 14.23 18.32 -16.39
CA THR A 264 15.13 17.85 -15.33
C THR A 264 16.09 18.96 -14.86
N HIS A 265 16.72 18.80 -13.69
CA HIS A 265 17.63 19.79 -13.11
C HIS A 265 18.97 19.17 -12.66
N GLY A 266 20.05 19.68 -13.22
CA GLY A 266 21.42 19.21 -13.13
C GLY A 266 22.40 20.30 -13.57
N ALA A 267 22.13 21.56 -13.18
CA ALA A 267 22.85 22.74 -13.62
C ALA A 267 24.35 22.75 -13.25
N GLY A 268 24.75 21.96 -12.26
CA GLY A 268 26.13 21.86 -11.80
C GLY A 268 26.40 20.60 -10.97
N PRO A 269 27.64 20.43 -10.49
CA PRO A 269 28.06 19.23 -9.75
C PRO A 269 27.24 18.96 -8.48
N ALA A 270 26.92 17.68 -8.22
CA ALA A 270 26.12 17.26 -7.07
C ALA A 270 26.74 17.58 -5.69
N GLU A 271 28.06 17.84 -5.62
CA GLU A 271 28.76 18.24 -4.38
C GLU A 271 28.25 19.56 -3.79
N HIS A 272 27.53 20.36 -4.58
CA HIS A 272 26.91 21.60 -4.12
C HIS A 272 25.60 21.40 -3.38
N VAL A 273 25.00 20.21 -3.48
CA VAL A 273 23.71 19.86 -2.85
C VAL A 273 23.97 19.40 -1.41
N GLY A 274 23.43 20.13 -0.45
CA GLY A 274 23.51 19.81 0.97
C GLY A 274 22.62 18.63 1.38
N ALA A 275 22.55 18.39 2.69
CA ALA A 275 21.79 17.28 3.27
C ALA A 275 20.28 17.35 2.92
N GLU A 276 19.69 16.17 2.76
CA GLU A 276 18.26 15.91 2.65
C GLU A 276 17.48 16.40 3.88
N PRO A 277 16.14 16.59 3.83
CA PRO A 277 15.37 17.22 4.92
C PRO A 277 15.58 16.63 6.32
N GLU A 278 15.66 15.31 6.47
CA GLU A 278 15.91 14.67 7.78
C GLU A 278 17.37 14.83 8.26
N GLY A 279 18.30 15.09 7.35
CA GLY A 279 19.71 15.38 7.64
C GLY A 279 20.03 16.88 7.71
N ALA A 280 19.08 17.75 7.39
CA ALA A 280 19.27 19.19 7.31
C ALA A 280 19.34 19.85 8.71
N THR A 281 19.87 21.07 8.75
CA THR A 281 19.94 21.85 9.98
C THR A 281 18.57 22.44 10.35
N LEU A 282 18.38 22.74 11.64
CA LEU A 282 17.09 23.21 12.17
C LEU A 282 16.59 24.50 11.49
N GLU A 283 17.49 25.39 11.10
CA GLU A 283 17.17 26.65 10.42
C GLU A 283 16.61 26.47 9.01
N GLU A 284 16.75 25.29 8.38
CA GLU A 284 16.10 24.98 7.09
C GLU A 284 14.59 24.68 7.25
N GLN A 285 14.10 24.54 8.50
CA GLN A 285 12.68 24.44 8.82
C GLN A 285 11.95 23.36 7.99
N GLY A 286 12.54 22.16 7.95
CA GLY A 286 11.98 21.00 7.23
C GLY A 286 12.14 21.03 5.71
N LEU A 287 12.93 21.96 5.18
CA LEU A 287 13.48 21.87 3.82
C LEU A 287 14.84 21.19 3.85
N GLY A 288 15.29 20.71 2.70
CA GLY A 288 16.60 20.08 2.51
C GLY A 288 17.21 20.39 1.14
N TRP A 289 18.29 19.67 0.81
CA TRP A 289 19.03 19.79 -0.45
C TRP A 289 19.44 21.22 -0.78
N LYS A 290 19.88 21.96 0.24
CA LYS A 290 20.33 23.34 0.07
C LYS A 290 21.45 23.38 -0.96
N ASN A 291 21.21 24.10 -2.04
CA ASN A 291 22.13 24.16 -3.16
C ASN A 291 23.04 25.40 -3.04
N SER A 292 24.35 25.15 -3.03
CA SER A 292 25.39 26.19 -2.96
C SER A 292 25.97 26.59 -4.33
N TYR A 293 25.50 25.96 -5.41
CA TYR A 293 25.91 26.27 -6.77
C TYR A 293 25.28 27.58 -7.24
N GLU A 294 26.10 28.58 -7.52
CA GLU A 294 25.67 29.91 -7.97
C GLU A 294 24.53 30.50 -7.11
N SER A 295 23.32 30.71 -7.65
CA SER A 295 22.18 31.19 -6.86
C SER A 295 21.44 30.10 -6.09
N GLY A 296 21.69 28.83 -6.40
CA GLY A 296 21.10 27.65 -5.79
C GLY A 296 19.66 27.34 -6.23
N LYS A 297 19.09 28.11 -7.16
CA LYS A 297 17.67 28.05 -7.57
C LYS A 297 17.49 28.57 -8.99
N GLY A 298 16.30 28.39 -9.56
CA GLY A 298 16.01 28.81 -10.94
C GLY A 298 16.94 28.11 -11.94
N GLY A 299 17.66 28.89 -12.76
CA GLY A 299 18.61 28.36 -13.75
C GLY A 299 19.75 27.52 -13.16
N ASP A 300 20.02 27.66 -11.86
CA ASP A 300 21.12 26.97 -11.16
C ASP A 300 20.63 25.76 -10.33
N THR A 301 19.40 25.32 -10.56
CA THR A 301 18.77 24.23 -9.80
C THR A 301 19.46 22.88 -10.07
N ILE A 302 19.62 22.08 -9.01
CA ILE A 302 20.12 20.71 -9.08
C ILE A 302 19.12 19.82 -8.34
N THR A 303 18.62 18.78 -9.01
CA THR A 303 17.66 17.79 -8.49
C THR A 303 18.18 16.38 -8.75
N SER A 304 18.10 15.90 -10.00
CA SER A 304 18.52 14.54 -10.38
C SER A 304 19.96 14.49 -10.91
N GLY A 305 20.53 15.64 -11.26
CA GLY A 305 21.80 15.72 -11.99
C GLY A 305 21.65 15.62 -13.51
N LEU A 306 20.48 15.22 -14.03
CA LEU A 306 20.15 15.32 -15.45
C LEU A 306 19.67 16.75 -15.77
N GLU A 307 19.96 17.28 -16.95
CA GLU A 307 19.64 18.67 -17.28
C GLU A 307 19.02 18.80 -18.67
N GLY A 308 17.82 19.40 -18.73
CA GLY A 308 17.14 19.74 -19.98
C GLY A 308 15.67 19.37 -19.99
N ALA A 309 14.95 19.89 -20.98
CA ALA A 309 13.53 19.61 -21.21
C ALA A 309 13.35 18.66 -22.39
N TRP A 310 12.26 17.90 -22.38
CA TRP A 310 11.91 16.97 -23.46
C TRP A 310 11.30 17.67 -24.67
N THR A 311 10.49 18.70 -24.42
CA THR A 311 9.60 19.32 -25.42
C THR A 311 9.93 20.79 -25.69
N PRO A 312 9.61 21.33 -26.88
CA PRO A 312 9.71 22.77 -27.15
C PRO A 312 8.65 23.61 -26.39
N THR A 313 7.64 22.95 -25.82
CA THR A 313 6.46 23.53 -25.17
C THR A 313 6.26 22.92 -23.76
N PRO A 314 7.20 23.09 -22.80
CA PRO A 314 7.22 22.33 -21.55
C PRO A 314 6.04 22.59 -20.58
N ILE A 315 5.16 23.52 -20.90
CA ILE A 315 4.00 23.91 -20.07
C ILE A 315 2.68 23.79 -20.86
N GLN A 316 2.67 22.97 -21.90
CA GLN A 316 1.49 22.73 -22.73
C GLN A 316 1.37 21.25 -23.08
N TRP A 317 0.15 20.72 -22.98
CA TRP A 317 -0.17 19.40 -23.49
C TRP A 317 -0.19 19.40 -25.02
N ASP A 318 0.63 18.55 -25.61
CA ASP A 318 0.67 18.24 -27.03
C ASP A 318 1.39 16.90 -27.26
N ASN A 319 1.66 16.55 -28.52
CA ASN A 319 2.34 15.30 -28.87
C ASN A 319 3.86 15.43 -29.02
N SER A 320 4.45 16.58 -28.62
CA SER A 320 5.81 16.92 -28.99
C SER A 320 6.88 16.06 -28.32
N PHE A 321 6.56 15.36 -27.23
CA PHE A 321 7.43 14.32 -26.64
C PHE A 321 7.72 13.22 -27.67
N PHE A 322 6.68 12.59 -28.23
CA PHE A 322 6.85 11.53 -29.21
C PHE A 322 7.42 12.05 -30.53
N GLU A 323 6.98 13.25 -30.97
CA GLU A 323 7.56 13.88 -32.17
C GLU A 323 9.06 14.05 -32.01
N THR A 324 9.52 14.54 -30.85
CA THR A 324 10.94 14.71 -30.55
C THR A 324 11.65 13.35 -30.48
N LEU A 325 11.10 12.38 -29.73
CA LEU A 325 11.67 11.05 -29.53
C LEU A 325 11.96 10.32 -30.85
N PHE A 326 11.05 10.41 -31.82
CA PHE A 326 11.15 9.72 -33.11
C PHE A 326 11.76 10.55 -34.24
N LYS A 327 11.82 11.88 -34.13
CA LYS A 327 12.38 12.76 -35.18
C LYS A 327 13.90 12.68 -35.28
N TYR A 328 14.58 12.53 -34.15
CA TYR A 328 16.04 12.65 -34.08
C TYR A 328 16.72 11.29 -33.93
N ASP A 329 17.97 11.20 -34.39
CA ASP A 329 18.92 10.23 -33.85
C ASP A 329 19.57 10.83 -32.59
N TRP A 330 19.99 9.97 -31.67
CA TRP A 330 20.35 10.36 -30.31
C TRP A 330 21.80 10.00 -29.98
N ASP A 331 22.58 11.00 -29.56
CA ASP A 331 23.96 10.83 -29.08
C ASP A 331 24.00 10.86 -27.55
N LEU A 332 24.71 9.89 -26.97
CA LEU A 332 25.00 9.86 -25.54
C LEU A 332 25.94 11.02 -25.19
N THR A 333 25.57 11.80 -24.17
CA THR A 333 26.35 12.90 -23.64
C THR A 333 26.32 12.92 -22.11
N LYS A 334 26.98 13.91 -21.52
CA LYS A 334 26.92 14.19 -20.08
C LYS A 334 26.25 15.53 -19.81
N SER A 335 25.41 15.57 -18.78
CA SER A 335 24.86 16.81 -18.22
C SER A 335 25.97 17.68 -17.61
N PRO A 336 25.70 18.95 -17.25
CA PRO A 336 26.62 19.78 -16.47
C PRO A 336 27.00 19.15 -15.12
N ALA A 337 26.14 18.35 -14.51
CA ALA A 337 26.43 17.59 -13.30
C ALA A 337 27.21 16.28 -13.54
N GLY A 338 27.38 15.88 -14.81
CA GLY A 338 28.13 14.68 -15.21
C GLY A 338 27.29 13.40 -15.38
N ALA A 339 25.96 13.50 -15.24
CA ALA A 339 25.02 12.39 -15.45
C ALA A 339 24.85 12.06 -16.94
N GLN A 340 24.52 10.81 -17.26
CA GLN A 340 24.36 10.32 -18.62
C GLN A 340 22.97 10.63 -19.16
N GLN A 341 22.92 11.33 -20.30
CA GLN A 341 21.68 11.70 -20.98
C GLN A 341 21.89 11.71 -22.50
N TRP A 342 20.80 11.88 -23.25
CA TRP A 342 20.82 11.81 -24.70
C TRP A 342 20.38 13.14 -25.32
N VAL A 343 21.12 13.59 -26.33
CA VAL A 343 20.81 14.80 -27.11
C VAL A 343 20.67 14.46 -28.59
N PRO A 344 19.92 15.24 -29.38
CA PRO A 344 19.84 15.05 -30.82
C PRO A 344 21.22 15.13 -31.49
N SER A 345 21.49 14.21 -32.41
CA SER A 345 22.66 14.27 -33.29
C SER A 345 22.63 15.45 -34.28
N ASP A 346 21.45 16.06 -34.47
CA ASP A 346 21.25 17.22 -35.34
C ASP A 346 21.73 18.51 -34.63
N PRO A 347 22.77 19.20 -35.14
CA PRO A 347 23.32 20.40 -34.53
C PRO A 347 22.37 21.60 -34.54
N GLU A 348 21.31 21.58 -35.36
CA GLU A 348 20.31 22.66 -35.45
C GLU A 348 19.06 22.39 -34.59
N ALA A 349 19.08 21.36 -33.73
CA ALA A 349 17.94 20.93 -32.92
C ALA A 349 17.64 21.84 -31.70
N ALA A 350 18.20 23.05 -31.62
CA ALA A 350 17.96 23.99 -30.52
C ALA A 350 16.54 24.60 -30.59
N THR A 351 15.54 23.85 -30.11
CA THR A 351 14.11 24.19 -30.20
C THR A 351 13.48 24.59 -28.88
N VAL A 352 14.13 24.30 -27.75
CA VAL A 352 13.60 24.53 -26.39
C VAL A 352 14.05 25.90 -25.90
N LEU A 353 13.14 26.75 -25.42
CA LEU A 353 13.52 27.99 -24.74
C LEU A 353 14.10 27.68 -23.36
N ASP A 354 15.05 28.50 -22.88
CA ASP A 354 15.51 28.40 -21.49
C ASP A 354 14.38 28.75 -20.51
N ALA A 355 14.36 28.07 -19.35
CA ALA A 355 13.30 28.19 -18.36
C ALA A 355 13.25 29.56 -17.67
N HIS A 356 14.36 30.31 -17.66
CA HIS A 356 14.49 31.59 -16.97
C HIS A 356 15.09 32.71 -17.84
N ASP A 357 15.62 32.40 -19.01
CA ASP A 357 16.20 33.38 -19.93
C ASP A 357 15.63 33.24 -21.37
N PRO A 358 14.62 34.04 -21.75
CA PRO A 358 13.98 33.92 -23.06
C PRO A 358 14.89 34.23 -24.25
N SER A 359 16.11 34.74 -24.02
CA SER A 359 17.12 34.97 -25.06
C SER A 359 17.94 33.72 -25.39
N LYS A 360 17.86 32.67 -24.57
CA LYS A 360 18.58 31.41 -24.72
C LYS A 360 17.69 30.29 -25.25
N LYS A 361 18.32 29.39 -25.98
CA LYS A 361 17.72 28.15 -26.48
C LYS A 361 18.63 26.97 -26.21
N HIS A 362 18.01 25.82 -25.99
CA HIS A 362 18.64 24.54 -25.76
C HIS A 362 18.13 23.50 -26.75
N VAL A 363 18.91 22.44 -26.93
CA VAL A 363 18.42 21.22 -27.59
C VAL A 363 17.49 20.47 -26.61
N PRO A 364 16.48 19.73 -27.11
CA PRO A 364 15.75 18.82 -26.25
C PRO A 364 16.67 17.71 -25.75
N VAL A 365 16.28 17.09 -24.64
CA VAL A 365 17.02 16.01 -24.00
C VAL A 365 16.10 14.82 -23.79
N MET A 366 16.64 13.61 -23.92
CA MET A 366 15.98 12.36 -23.54
C MET A 366 16.81 11.62 -22.51
N LEU A 367 16.13 10.94 -21.60
CA LEU A 367 16.73 10.02 -20.64
C LEU A 367 16.95 8.65 -21.28
N THR A 368 17.81 7.82 -20.69
CA THR A 368 17.97 6.42 -21.14
C THR A 368 16.63 5.67 -21.08
N THR A 369 15.81 5.98 -20.07
CA THR A 369 14.46 5.44 -19.88
C THR A 369 13.45 5.94 -20.92
N ASP A 370 13.63 7.14 -21.49
CA ASP A 370 12.76 7.64 -22.55
C ASP A 370 13.05 6.92 -23.87
N LEU A 371 14.33 6.70 -24.17
CA LEU A 371 14.74 5.92 -25.33
C LEU A 371 14.25 4.47 -25.26
N ALA A 372 14.03 3.93 -24.06
CA ALA A 372 13.44 2.60 -23.89
C ALA A 372 12.07 2.48 -24.56
N LEU A 373 11.27 3.56 -24.56
CA LEU A 373 9.95 3.60 -25.19
C LEU A 373 10.01 3.49 -26.72
N ARG A 374 11.14 3.92 -27.31
CA ARG A 374 11.41 3.79 -28.75
C ARG A 374 12.15 2.50 -29.11
N MET A 375 12.95 1.96 -28.21
CA MET A 375 13.88 0.87 -28.54
C MET A 375 13.34 -0.51 -28.17
N ASP A 376 12.49 -0.63 -27.15
CA ASP A 376 11.79 -1.88 -26.85
C ASP A 376 10.70 -2.18 -27.89
N PRO A 377 10.64 -3.42 -28.46
CA PRO A 377 9.71 -3.73 -29.54
C PRO A 377 8.22 -3.59 -29.21
N ASP A 378 7.81 -3.70 -27.95
CA ASP A 378 6.41 -3.61 -27.55
C ASP A 378 6.03 -2.16 -27.22
N TYR A 379 6.88 -1.46 -26.47
CA TYR A 379 6.71 -0.04 -26.23
C TYR A 379 6.79 0.79 -27.51
N GLU A 380 7.62 0.40 -28.49
CA GLU A 380 7.75 1.14 -29.76
C GLU A 380 6.44 1.15 -30.54
N LYS A 381 5.72 0.02 -30.57
CA LYS A 381 4.42 -0.09 -31.26
C LYS A 381 3.39 0.85 -30.62
N ILE A 382 3.33 0.87 -29.29
CA ILE A 382 2.42 1.73 -28.52
C ILE A 382 2.80 3.20 -28.75
N SER A 383 4.09 3.52 -28.64
CA SER A 383 4.62 4.87 -28.83
C SER A 383 4.38 5.41 -30.24
N ARG A 384 4.51 4.57 -31.28
CA ARG A 384 4.16 4.96 -32.66
C ARG A 384 2.67 5.20 -32.86
N ARG A 385 1.82 4.41 -32.21
CA ARG A 385 0.36 4.62 -32.24
C ARG A 385 0.03 5.98 -31.62
N PHE A 386 0.56 6.27 -30.43
CA PHE A 386 0.36 7.55 -29.75
C PHE A 386 0.97 8.74 -30.51
N LEU A 387 2.13 8.56 -31.16
CA LEU A 387 2.68 9.57 -32.08
C LEU A 387 1.70 9.91 -33.22
N GLY A 388 0.98 8.91 -33.74
CA GLY A 388 0.02 9.09 -34.83
C GLY A 388 -1.37 9.53 -34.39
N ASP A 389 -1.68 9.47 -33.09
CA ASP A 389 -3.02 9.66 -32.52
C ASP A 389 -2.94 10.26 -31.11
N LEU A 390 -3.01 11.60 -31.04
CA LEU A 390 -2.98 12.35 -29.79
C LEU A 390 -4.22 12.09 -28.92
N ASP A 391 -5.38 11.78 -29.50
CA ASP A 391 -6.60 11.53 -28.74
C ASP A 391 -6.50 10.18 -28.02
N ALA A 392 -6.00 9.15 -28.69
CA ALA A 392 -5.72 7.85 -28.06
C ALA A 392 -4.68 7.96 -26.94
N PHE A 393 -3.65 8.78 -27.14
CA PHE A 393 -2.66 9.06 -26.09
C PHE A 393 -3.27 9.79 -24.90
N ALA A 394 -4.08 10.83 -25.14
CA ALA A 394 -4.71 11.61 -24.09
C ALA A 394 -5.69 10.76 -23.25
N ASP A 395 -6.50 9.89 -23.88
CA ASP A 395 -7.40 8.99 -23.16
C ASP A 395 -6.62 7.97 -22.31
N ALA A 396 -5.61 7.31 -22.89
CA ALA A 396 -4.79 6.35 -22.18
C ALA A 396 -4.06 6.99 -20.99
N PHE A 397 -3.46 8.18 -21.17
CA PHE A 397 -2.80 8.88 -20.08
C PHE A 397 -3.80 9.35 -19.02
N ALA A 398 -4.95 9.92 -19.39
CA ALA A 398 -5.93 10.40 -18.42
C ALA A 398 -6.44 9.25 -17.52
N ARG A 399 -6.67 8.06 -18.10
CA ARG A 399 -7.08 6.85 -17.37
C ARG A 399 -5.96 6.29 -16.50
N ALA A 400 -4.75 6.18 -17.04
CA ALA A 400 -3.59 5.68 -16.28
C ALA A 400 -3.19 6.63 -15.14
N TRP A 401 -3.29 7.94 -15.34
CA TRP A 401 -3.08 8.96 -14.30
C TRP A 401 -4.12 8.85 -13.18
N PHE A 402 -5.40 8.65 -13.54
CA PHE A 402 -6.45 8.44 -12.54
C PHE A 402 -6.22 7.15 -11.74
N LYS A 403 -5.91 6.03 -12.42
CA LYS A 403 -5.52 4.78 -11.77
C LYS A 403 -4.33 4.96 -10.84
N LEU A 404 -3.24 5.54 -11.31
CA LEU A 404 -2.04 5.82 -10.52
C LEU A 404 -2.40 6.51 -9.20
N THR A 405 -3.18 7.59 -9.30
CA THR A 405 -3.44 8.47 -8.18
C THR A 405 -4.53 7.95 -7.24
N HIS A 406 -5.29 6.91 -7.61
CA HIS A 406 -6.43 6.39 -6.83
C HIS A 406 -6.36 4.87 -6.54
N ARG A 407 -5.34 4.14 -7.05
CA ARG A 407 -5.19 2.68 -6.89
C ARG A 407 -5.14 2.17 -5.45
N ASP A 408 -4.80 3.03 -4.50
CA ASP A 408 -4.72 2.75 -3.06
C ASP A 408 -5.90 3.32 -2.27
N MET A 409 -6.92 3.86 -2.94
CA MET A 409 -8.13 4.36 -2.30
C MET A 409 -9.20 3.28 -2.07
N GLY A 410 -9.03 2.08 -2.59
CA GLY A 410 -10.04 1.02 -2.50
C GLY A 410 -11.32 1.33 -3.29
N PRO A 411 -12.49 0.83 -2.82
CA PRO A 411 -13.75 0.95 -3.54
C PRO A 411 -14.22 2.39 -3.77
N VAL A 412 -14.99 2.60 -4.84
CA VAL A 412 -15.57 3.91 -5.22
C VAL A 412 -16.42 4.52 -4.11
N ALA A 413 -17.00 3.73 -3.20
CA ALA A 413 -17.71 4.22 -2.02
C ALA A 413 -16.87 5.18 -1.15
N ARG A 414 -15.54 5.10 -1.22
CA ARG A 414 -14.62 6.00 -0.50
C ARG A 414 -14.30 7.30 -1.24
N TYR A 415 -14.74 7.45 -2.49
CA TYR A 415 -14.35 8.56 -3.35
C TYR A 415 -15.31 9.72 -3.12
N LEU A 416 -14.76 10.90 -2.84
CA LEU A 416 -15.52 12.08 -2.46
C LEU A 416 -15.35 13.22 -3.48
N GLY A 417 -16.38 14.05 -3.62
CA GLY A 417 -16.35 15.26 -4.42
C GLY A 417 -17.11 15.13 -5.75
N PRO A 418 -17.34 16.27 -6.43
CA PRO A 418 -18.19 16.33 -7.62
C PRO A 418 -17.52 15.84 -8.92
N GLU A 419 -16.22 15.56 -8.90
CA GLU A 419 -15.44 15.16 -10.09
C GLU A 419 -15.08 13.66 -10.12
N VAL A 420 -15.71 12.86 -9.26
CA VAL A 420 -15.56 11.39 -9.29
C VAL A 420 -16.14 10.87 -10.62
N PRO A 421 -15.35 10.15 -11.45
CA PRO A 421 -15.84 9.59 -12.70
C PRO A 421 -17.03 8.64 -12.48
N GLU A 422 -18.03 8.71 -13.36
CA GLU A 422 -19.19 7.79 -13.33
C GLU A 422 -18.84 6.37 -13.82
N GLU A 423 -17.78 6.23 -14.61
CA GLU A 423 -17.31 4.93 -15.12
C GLU A 423 -16.57 4.16 -14.01
N GLU A 424 -17.12 3.01 -13.62
CA GLU A 424 -16.42 2.06 -12.74
C GLU A 424 -15.34 1.31 -13.52
N LEU A 425 -14.12 1.32 -12.98
CA LEU A 425 -12.96 0.69 -13.59
C LEU A 425 -12.62 -0.61 -12.87
N ILE A 426 -12.16 -1.62 -13.61
CA ILE A 426 -11.93 -2.97 -13.06
C ILE A 426 -10.96 -3.00 -11.87
N TRP A 427 -9.94 -2.12 -11.87
CA TRP A 427 -8.95 -2.05 -10.78
C TRP A 427 -9.52 -1.47 -9.47
N GLN A 428 -10.73 -0.89 -9.49
CA GLN A 428 -11.46 -0.43 -8.30
C GLN A 428 -12.21 -1.58 -7.60
N ASP A 429 -12.09 -2.81 -8.13
CA ASP A 429 -12.75 -4.01 -7.64
C ASP A 429 -14.27 -3.80 -7.41
N PRO A 430 -15.04 -3.32 -8.42
CA PRO A 430 -16.42 -2.86 -8.25
C PRO A 430 -17.33 -3.94 -7.67
N VAL A 431 -18.27 -3.54 -6.81
CA VAL A 431 -19.23 -4.44 -6.14
C VAL A 431 -20.64 -3.83 -6.25
N PRO A 432 -21.61 -4.53 -6.86
CA PRO A 432 -23.00 -4.10 -6.85
C PRO A 432 -23.54 -4.00 -5.42
N ALA A 433 -24.45 -3.07 -5.14
CA ALA A 433 -25.06 -2.96 -3.80
C ALA A 433 -25.94 -4.17 -3.47
N GLY A 434 -25.91 -4.62 -2.21
CA GLY A 434 -26.81 -5.63 -1.67
C GLY A 434 -28.16 -5.08 -1.21
N SER A 435 -28.96 -5.94 -0.58
CA SER A 435 -30.22 -5.54 0.05
C SER A 435 -30.09 -5.50 1.58
N ASP A 436 -30.76 -4.55 2.21
CA ASP A 436 -30.93 -4.53 3.65
C ASP A 436 -31.86 -5.67 4.09
N LEU A 437 -31.50 -6.35 5.18
CA LEU A 437 -32.30 -7.40 5.82
C LEU A 437 -32.96 -6.87 7.09
N SER A 438 -34.17 -7.33 7.37
CA SER A 438 -34.81 -7.08 8.66
C SER A 438 -34.22 -7.97 9.77
N ASP A 439 -34.37 -7.56 11.03
CA ASP A 439 -33.96 -8.38 12.18
C ASP A 439 -34.60 -9.78 12.16
N ALA A 440 -35.83 -9.89 11.65
CA ALA A 440 -36.54 -11.16 11.51
C ALA A 440 -35.91 -12.06 10.44
N ASP A 441 -35.47 -11.47 9.31
CA ASP A 441 -34.78 -12.21 8.26
C ASP A 441 -33.42 -12.69 8.76
N VAL A 442 -32.66 -11.82 9.44
CA VAL A 442 -31.38 -12.17 10.06
C VAL A 442 -31.55 -13.34 11.02
N ALA A 443 -32.52 -13.29 11.94
CA ALA A 443 -32.78 -14.38 12.88
C ALA A 443 -33.15 -15.69 12.16
N SER A 444 -34.07 -15.62 11.19
CA SER A 444 -34.52 -16.80 10.44
C SER A 444 -33.39 -17.43 9.61
N LEU A 445 -32.56 -16.62 8.97
CA LEU A 445 -31.41 -17.08 8.20
C LEU A 445 -30.35 -17.75 9.08
N LYS A 446 -30.04 -17.19 10.26
CA LYS A 446 -29.12 -17.83 11.23
C LYS A 446 -29.63 -19.22 11.63
N GLU A 447 -30.92 -19.36 11.93
CA GLU A 447 -31.52 -20.67 12.27
C GLU A 447 -31.41 -21.66 11.11
N LYS A 448 -31.73 -21.24 9.89
CA LYS A 448 -31.61 -22.08 8.68
C LYS A 448 -30.17 -22.52 8.42
N ILE A 449 -29.21 -21.60 8.53
CA ILE A 449 -27.77 -21.89 8.34
C ILE A 449 -27.31 -22.92 9.37
N LEU A 450 -27.64 -22.75 10.65
CA LEU A 450 -27.26 -23.71 11.70
C LEU A 450 -27.94 -25.08 11.55
N ALA A 451 -29.12 -25.13 10.93
CA ALA A 451 -29.84 -26.38 10.63
C ALA A 451 -29.34 -27.09 9.36
N SER A 452 -28.47 -26.46 8.55
CA SER A 452 -28.00 -26.99 7.25
C SER A 452 -27.08 -28.22 7.35
N GLY A 453 -26.53 -28.48 8.53
CA GLY A 453 -25.53 -29.53 8.75
C GLY A 453 -24.08 -29.10 8.49
N LEU A 454 -23.84 -27.83 8.15
CA LEU A 454 -22.50 -27.24 8.17
C LEU A 454 -21.99 -27.13 9.61
N SER A 455 -20.70 -27.41 9.82
CA SER A 455 -20.08 -27.30 11.14
C SER A 455 -19.76 -25.85 11.51
N VAL A 456 -19.52 -25.60 12.81
CA VAL A 456 -19.00 -24.31 13.29
C VAL A 456 -17.70 -23.94 12.56
N SER A 457 -16.76 -24.88 12.47
CA SER A 457 -15.47 -24.69 11.80
C SER A 457 -15.66 -24.33 10.32
N GLN A 458 -16.54 -25.01 9.59
CA GLN A 458 -16.82 -24.72 8.17
C GLN A 458 -17.37 -23.31 7.96
N LEU A 459 -18.34 -22.88 8.77
CA LEU A 459 -18.97 -21.57 8.66
C LEU A 459 -18.00 -20.44 9.05
N VAL A 460 -17.27 -20.59 10.15
CA VAL A 460 -16.26 -19.60 10.58
C VAL A 460 -15.10 -19.55 9.60
N GLY A 461 -14.64 -20.71 9.11
CA GLY A 461 -13.57 -20.81 8.12
C GLY A 461 -13.90 -20.12 6.80
N ALA A 462 -15.11 -20.30 6.28
CA ALA A 462 -15.55 -19.62 5.05
C ALA A 462 -15.68 -18.09 5.23
N ALA A 463 -16.25 -17.64 6.36
CA ALA A 463 -16.34 -16.22 6.67
C ALA A 463 -14.96 -15.58 6.83
N TRP A 464 -14.05 -16.25 7.53
CA TRP A 464 -12.65 -15.82 7.68
C TRP A 464 -11.92 -15.79 6.34
N ALA A 465 -12.03 -16.84 5.53
CA ALA A 465 -11.42 -16.93 4.21
C ALA A 465 -11.84 -15.76 3.31
N SER A 466 -13.10 -15.33 3.42
CA SER A 466 -13.60 -14.17 2.69
C SER A 466 -13.04 -12.85 3.24
N ALA A 467 -13.24 -12.58 4.53
CA ALA A 467 -12.92 -11.28 5.13
C ALA A 467 -11.41 -11.02 5.27
N SER A 468 -10.61 -12.06 5.54
CA SER A 468 -9.17 -11.93 5.79
C SER A 468 -8.36 -11.54 4.55
N THR A 469 -8.95 -11.55 3.36
CA THR A 469 -8.32 -10.98 2.16
C THR A 469 -8.13 -9.48 2.23
N TYR A 470 -8.87 -8.80 3.12
CA TYR A 470 -8.73 -7.37 3.32
C TYR A 470 -7.30 -6.96 3.69
N ARG A 471 -6.87 -5.81 3.17
CA ARG A 471 -5.69 -5.09 3.65
C ARG A 471 -5.95 -3.58 3.66
N ASP A 472 -5.70 -2.92 4.78
CA ASP A 472 -5.93 -1.48 4.97
C ASP A 472 -4.94 -0.61 4.15
N THR A 473 -3.84 -1.23 3.71
CA THR A 473 -2.75 -0.58 2.97
C THR A 473 -3.22 0.04 1.65
N ASP A 474 -4.09 -0.66 0.91
CA ASP A 474 -4.76 -0.16 -0.31
C ASP A 474 -6.29 -0.34 -0.30
N LYS A 475 -6.84 -0.79 0.84
CA LYS A 475 -8.28 -0.97 1.09
C LYS A 475 -8.93 -2.02 0.16
N ARG A 476 -8.13 -2.93 -0.42
CA ARG A 476 -8.61 -4.05 -1.26
C ARG A 476 -8.96 -5.27 -0.42
N GLY A 477 -9.72 -6.19 -1.04
CA GLY A 477 -10.18 -7.43 -0.41
C GLY A 477 -11.35 -7.21 0.55
N GLY A 478 -11.67 -8.23 1.33
CA GLY A 478 -12.80 -8.25 2.27
C GLY A 478 -13.92 -9.20 1.85
N ALA A 479 -15.01 -9.17 2.62
CA ALA A 479 -16.15 -10.07 2.45
C ALA A 479 -17.20 -9.58 1.45
N ASN A 480 -17.27 -8.26 1.20
CA ASN A 480 -18.16 -7.66 0.24
C ASN A 480 -17.79 -8.10 -1.19
N GLY A 481 -18.81 -8.44 -1.98
CA GLY A 481 -18.65 -9.02 -3.31
C GLY A 481 -18.65 -10.55 -3.33
N ALA A 482 -18.55 -11.23 -2.18
CA ALA A 482 -18.45 -12.69 -2.08
C ALA A 482 -17.41 -13.28 -3.04
N ARG A 483 -16.27 -12.58 -3.24
CA ARG A 483 -15.23 -12.99 -4.18
C ARG A 483 -14.57 -14.32 -3.81
N VAL A 484 -14.74 -14.77 -2.57
CA VAL A 484 -14.33 -16.09 -2.10
C VAL A 484 -14.92 -17.23 -2.96
N ARG A 485 -16.07 -17.01 -3.63
CA ARG A 485 -16.68 -17.99 -4.55
C ARG A 485 -16.15 -17.94 -5.99
N LEU A 486 -15.40 -16.91 -6.34
CA LEU A 486 -14.94 -16.61 -7.70
C LEU A 486 -13.48 -17.02 -7.89
N ALA A 487 -13.04 -17.12 -9.14
CA ALA A 487 -11.62 -17.25 -9.42
C ALA A 487 -10.91 -15.90 -9.13
N PRO A 488 -9.72 -15.93 -8.49
CA PRO A 488 -8.95 -17.11 -8.11
C PRO A 488 -9.24 -17.66 -6.71
N GLN A 489 -9.96 -16.92 -5.85
CA GLN A 489 -10.05 -17.22 -4.41
C GLN A 489 -10.65 -18.59 -4.08
N LYS A 490 -11.62 -19.05 -4.88
CA LYS A 490 -12.26 -20.36 -4.69
C LYS A 490 -11.30 -21.54 -4.81
N ASP A 491 -10.16 -21.33 -5.50
CA ASP A 491 -9.17 -22.37 -5.81
C ASP A 491 -7.91 -22.25 -4.92
N TRP A 492 -7.83 -21.26 -4.02
CA TRP A 492 -6.68 -21.08 -3.14
C TRP A 492 -6.56 -22.20 -2.11
N GLU A 493 -5.36 -22.73 -1.96
CA GLU A 493 -5.07 -23.84 -1.05
C GLU A 493 -5.45 -23.50 0.40
N ALA A 494 -5.09 -22.30 0.87
CA ALA A 494 -5.43 -21.79 2.20
C ALA A 494 -6.94 -21.81 2.50
N ASN A 495 -7.79 -21.77 1.47
CA ASN A 495 -9.24 -21.71 1.59
C ASN A 495 -9.91 -23.09 1.65
N ASN A 496 -9.16 -24.19 1.64
CA ASN A 496 -9.70 -25.56 1.62
C ASN A 496 -10.79 -25.72 0.52
N PRO A 497 -10.45 -25.67 -0.78
CA PRO A 497 -11.42 -25.52 -1.86
C PRO A 497 -12.61 -26.49 -1.84
N ALA A 498 -12.40 -27.74 -1.40
CA ALA A 498 -13.47 -28.73 -1.29
C ALA A 498 -14.50 -28.39 -0.19
N ASP A 499 -14.03 -27.97 0.99
CA ASP A 499 -14.91 -27.55 2.09
C ASP A 499 -15.60 -26.23 1.76
N LEU A 500 -14.85 -25.28 1.20
CA LEU A 500 -15.41 -24.00 0.78
C LEU A 500 -16.51 -24.19 -0.26
N ALA A 501 -16.29 -25.02 -1.29
CA ALA A 501 -17.30 -25.31 -2.30
C ALA A 501 -18.59 -25.86 -1.69
N LYS A 502 -18.49 -26.78 -0.71
CA LYS A 502 -19.65 -27.32 0.01
C LYS A 502 -20.39 -26.24 0.81
N VAL A 503 -19.67 -25.36 1.50
CA VAL A 503 -20.28 -24.24 2.23
C VAL A 503 -21.01 -23.31 1.27
N ILE A 504 -20.36 -22.90 0.18
CA ILE A 504 -20.93 -21.99 -0.81
C ILE A 504 -22.17 -22.60 -1.46
N GLU A 505 -22.13 -23.86 -1.93
CA GLU A 505 -23.29 -24.54 -2.52
C GLU A 505 -24.49 -24.57 -1.56
N THR A 506 -24.23 -24.83 -0.27
CA THR A 506 -25.28 -24.86 0.76
C THR A 506 -25.87 -23.47 0.98
N LEU A 507 -25.02 -22.43 1.06
CA LEU A 507 -25.46 -21.05 1.25
C LEU A 507 -26.19 -20.51 0.01
N GLU A 508 -25.80 -20.87 -1.21
CA GLU A 508 -26.51 -20.55 -2.45
C GLU A 508 -27.91 -21.18 -2.49
N GLY A 509 -28.07 -22.38 -1.92
CA GLY A 509 -29.39 -22.99 -1.71
C GLY A 509 -30.28 -22.14 -0.80
N ILE A 510 -29.75 -21.69 0.35
CA ILE A 510 -30.47 -20.79 1.28
C ILE A 510 -30.76 -19.43 0.63
N GLN A 511 -29.81 -18.89 -0.12
CA GLN A 511 -29.95 -17.65 -0.88
C GLN A 511 -31.14 -17.73 -1.83
N SER A 512 -31.21 -18.82 -2.61
CA SER A 512 -32.25 -19.07 -3.61
C SER A 512 -33.64 -19.18 -2.99
N GLU A 513 -33.75 -19.75 -1.78
CA GLU A 513 -35.02 -19.83 -1.04
C GLU A 513 -35.50 -18.47 -0.52
N HIS A 514 -34.58 -17.60 -0.10
CA HIS A 514 -34.91 -16.28 0.45
C HIS A 514 -35.21 -15.25 -0.66
N GLY A 515 -34.42 -15.27 -1.75
CA GLY A 515 -34.64 -14.49 -2.97
C GLY A 515 -34.07 -13.07 -3.00
N SER A 516 -33.76 -12.45 -1.84
CA SER A 516 -33.23 -11.07 -1.77
C SER A 516 -31.88 -10.92 -1.07
N VAL A 517 -31.43 -11.92 -0.31
CA VAL A 517 -30.16 -11.84 0.44
C VAL A 517 -28.99 -12.11 -0.50
N SER A 518 -27.87 -11.41 -0.32
CA SER A 518 -26.63 -11.69 -1.04
C SER A 518 -25.91 -12.89 -0.45
N LEU A 519 -25.10 -13.56 -1.25
CA LEU A 519 -24.23 -14.62 -0.76
C LEU A 519 -23.14 -14.05 0.15
N ALA A 520 -22.66 -12.83 -0.14
CA ALA A 520 -21.70 -12.12 0.71
C ALA A 520 -22.21 -11.95 2.15
N ASP A 521 -23.47 -11.55 2.30
CA ASP A 521 -24.09 -11.45 3.62
C ASP A 521 -24.30 -12.82 4.25
N LEU A 522 -24.70 -13.86 3.49
CA LEU A 522 -24.87 -15.21 4.04
C LEU A 522 -23.56 -15.83 4.55
N VAL A 523 -22.44 -15.60 3.86
CA VAL A 523 -21.11 -16.08 4.29
C VAL A 523 -20.75 -15.46 5.65
N VAL A 524 -20.87 -14.14 5.78
CA VAL A 524 -20.59 -13.43 7.04
C VAL A 524 -21.58 -13.82 8.14
N LEU A 525 -22.88 -13.85 7.81
CA LEU A 525 -23.95 -14.20 8.74
C LEU A 525 -23.80 -15.63 9.26
N GLY A 526 -23.36 -16.56 8.42
CA GLY A 526 -23.05 -17.93 8.80
C GLY A 526 -21.93 -18.02 9.82
N GLY A 527 -20.85 -17.24 9.63
CA GLY A 527 -19.79 -17.08 10.63
C GLY A 527 -20.31 -16.51 11.96
N CYS A 528 -21.14 -15.47 11.92
CA CYS A 528 -21.76 -14.90 13.12
C CYS A 528 -22.63 -15.93 13.87
N ALA A 529 -23.48 -16.66 13.15
CA ALA A 529 -24.34 -17.70 13.73
C ALA A 529 -23.52 -18.83 14.39
N ALA A 530 -22.42 -19.23 13.74
CA ALA A 530 -21.53 -20.26 14.23
C ALA A 530 -20.80 -19.83 15.52
N ILE A 531 -20.40 -18.57 15.63
CA ILE A 531 -19.78 -18.01 16.85
C ILE A 531 -20.78 -17.91 17.99
N GLU A 532 -22.01 -17.44 17.74
CA GLU A 532 -23.08 -17.43 18.75
C GLU A 532 -23.35 -18.83 19.29
N LYS A 533 -23.41 -19.83 18.40
CA LYS A 533 -23.53 -21.22 18.79
C LYS A 533 -22.32 -21.69 19.62
N ALA A 534 -21.09 -21.42 19.18
CA ALA A 534 -19.88 -21.87 19.86
C ALA A 534 -19.72 -21.23 21.25
N ALA A 535 -20.11 -19.97 21.41
CA ALA A 535 -20.15 -19.28 22.70
C ALA A 535 -21.24 -19.85 23.62
N LYS A 536 -22.42 -20.14 23.07
CA LYS A 536 -23.50 -20.79 23.82
C LYS A 536 -23.11 -22.18 24.32
N ASP A 537 -22.42 -22.96 23.49
CA ASP A 537 -21.86 -24.27 23.87
C ASP A 537 -20.79 -24.12 24.99
N ALA A 538 -20.10 -22.97 25.05
CA ALA A 538 -19.19 -22.60 26.14
C ALA A 538 -19.90 -22.06 27.41
N GLY A 539 -21.24 -21.95 27.39
CA GLY A 539 -22.03 -21.42 28.50
C GLY A 539 -22.21 -19.90 28.50
N HIS A 540 -21.94 -19.23 27.38
CA HIS A 540 -22.07 -17.78 27.21
C HIS A 540 -23.19 -17.45 26.22
N ASP A 541 -24.26 -16.81 26.71
CA ASP A 541 -25.34 -16.31 25.86
C ASP A 541 -24.98 -14.90 25.36
N ILE A 542 -24.65 -14.81 24.08
CA ILE A 542 -24.18 -13.59 23.41
C ILE A 542 -24.85 -13.44 22.05
N THR A 543 -24.87 -12.21 21.54
CA THR A 543 -25.26 -11.92 20.15
C THR A 543 -24.07 -11.31 19.44
N VAL A 544 -23.77 -11.82 18.25
CA VAL A 544 -22.77 -11.26 17.35
C VAL A 544 -23.49 -10.28 16.43
N SER A 545 -23.07 -9.02 16.49
CA SER A 545 -23.56 -7.96 15.61
C SER A 545 -23.38 -8.35 14.14
N PHE A 546 -24.36 -7.98 13.33
CA PHE A 546 -24.35 -8.22 11.89
C PHE A 546 -25.03 -7.06 11.19
N THR A 547 -24.36 -6.53 10.17
CA THR A 547 -24.93 -5.49 9.30
C THR A 547 -25.01 -6.05 7.89
N SER A 548 -26.22 -6.06 7.32
CA SER A 548 -26.48 -6.48 5.94
C SER A 548 -26.11 -5.39 4.94
N GLY A 549 -26.27 -5.65 3.65
CA GLY A 549 -26.07 -4.70 2.55
C GLY A 549 -24.87 -5.03 1.66
N ARG A 550 -24.09 -6.07 1.97
CA ARG A 550 -23.03 -6.54 1.05
C ARG A 550 -23.66 -7.06 -0.23
N GLY A 551 -23.00 -6.85 -1.36
CA GLY A 551 -23.45 -7.40 -2.63
C GLY A 551 -22.57 -8.54 -3.15
N ASP A 552 -22.99 -9.09 -4.30
CA ASP A 552 -22.32 -10.21 -4.96
C ASP A 552 -21.66 -9.68 -6.25
N ALA A 553 -20.33 -9.61 -6.29
CA ALA A 553 -19.57 -9.23 -7.48
C ALA A 553 -19.63 -10.34 -8.54
N SER A 554 -19.50 -10.00 -9.81
CA SER A 554 -19.36 -10.98 -10.89
C SER A 554 -17.89 -11.33 -11.17
N GLN A 555 -17.66 -12.37 -11.98
CA GLN A 555 -16.30 -12.71 -12.41
C GLN A 555 -15.71 -11.63 -13.32
N GLU A 556 -16.53 -10.98 -14.14
CA GLU A 556 -16.12 -9.85 -15.00
C GLU A 556 -15.70 -8.62 -14.18
N GLN A 557 -16.20 -8.49 -12.94
CA GLN A 557 -15.80 -7.48 -11.96
C GLN A 557 -14.63 -7.93 -11.08
N THR A 558 -13.98 -9.06 -11.41
CA THR A 558 -12.91 -9.67 -10.61
C THR A 558 -11.76 -10.09 -11.52
N ASP A 559 -10.77 -9.21 -11.63
CA ASP A 559 -9.54 -9.49 -12.39
C ASP A 559 -8.67 -10.53 -11.65
N VAL A 560 -8.48 -11.68 -12.28
CA VAL A 560 -7.76 -12.81 -11.70
C VAL A 560 -6.31 -12.47 -11.37
N GLU A 561 -5.61 -11.71 -12.22
CA GLU A 561 -4.21 -11.36 -12.01
C GLU A 561 -4.08 -10.37 -10.85
N SER A 562 -4.95 -9.36 -10.82
CA SER A 562 -5.01 -8.38 -9.73
C SER A 562 -5.38 -8.99 -8.37
N PHE A 563 -6.23 -10.02 -8.33
CA PHE A 563 -6.59 -10.71 -7.08
C PHE A 563 -5.55 -11.75 -6.63
N ALA A 564 -4.68 -12.24 -7.51
CA ALA A 564 -3.66 -13.23 -7.17
C ALA A 564 -2.67 -12.73 -6.08
N VAL A 565 -2.43 -11.42 -6.00
CA VAL A 565 -1.57 -10.81 -4.96
C VAL A 565 -2.18 -10.83 -3.57
N LEU A 566 -3.50 -11.05 -3.45
CA LEU A 566 -4.21 -11.17 -2.17
C LEU A 566 -4.22 -12.61 -1.66
N GLU A 567 -3.71 -13.57 -2.45
CA GLU A 567 -3.61 -14.97 -2.04
C GLU A 567 -2.67 -15.08 -0.83
N PRO A 568 -3.18 -15.52 0.35
CA PRO A 568 -2.32 -15.68 1.51
C PRO A 568 -1.42 -16.90 1.28
N LYS A 569 -0.16 -16.64 0.92
CA LYS A 569 0.88 -17.70 0.88
C LYS A 569 1.15 -18.29 2.25
N THR A 570 0.88 -17.52 3.31
CA THR A 570 0.83 -17.99 4.68
C THR A 570 -0.37 -17.36 5.38
N ASP A 571 -1.05 -18.10 6.25
CA ASP A 571 -2.13 -17.59 7.09
C ASP A 571 -2.02 -18.17 8.50
N GLY A 572 -1.38 -17.41 9.40
CA GLY A 572 -1.22 -17.83 10.79
C GLY A 572 -2.53 -17.94 11.56
N PHE A 573 -3.61 -17.26 11.13
CA PHE A 573 -4.91 -17.39 11.75
C PHE A 573 -5.56 -18.75 11.47
N ARG A 574 -5.24 -19.36 10.33
CA ARG A 574 -5.63 -20.74 9.97
C ARG A 574 -4.47 -21.75 10.02
N ASN A 575 -3.33 -21.38 10.60
CA ASN A 575 -2.12 -22.21 10.69
C ASN A 575 -1.68 -22.81 9.33
N HIS A 576 -1.82 -22.03 8.25
CA HIS A 576 -1.48 -22.42 6.88
C HIS A 576 -0.08 -21.92 6.50
N TYR A 577 0.84 -22.84 6.21
CA TYR A 577 2.21 -22.56 5.80
C TYR A 577 2.69 -23.58 4.77
N PRO A 578 3.29 -23.15 3.64
CA PRO A 578 3.99 -24.03 2.71
C PRO A 578 5.25 -24.60 3.37
N ASP A 579 5.65 -25.81 2.93
CA ASP A 579 6.87 -26.45 3.41
C ASP A 579 8.09 -25.51 3.29
N GLY A 580 8.85 -25.36 4.38
CA GLY A 580 10.11 -24.61 4.42
C GLY A 580 10.01 -23.10 4.68
N GLN A 581 8.82 -22.54 4.95
CA GLN A 581 8.66 -21.10 5.29
C GLN A 581 8.39 -20.80 6.78
N ASN A 582 8.67 -21.75 7.67
CA ASN A 582 8.33 -21.62 9.10
C ASN A 582 9.22 -20.63 9.88
N ASP A 583 10.40 -20.26 9.36
CA ASP A 583 11.39 -19.47 10.09
C ASP A 583 10.94 -18.03 10.40
N TYR A 584 9.99 -17.48 9.64
CA TYR A 584 9.46 -16.11 9.79
C TYR A 584 7.94 -16.08 10.02
N ALA A 585 7.34 -17.20 10.43
CA ALA A 585 5.90 -17.34 10.52
C ALA A 585 5.24 -16.36 11.50
N ALA A 586 5.94 -16.00 12.58
CA ALA A 586 5.46 -15.03 13.57
C ALA A 586 5.49 -13.60 13.04
N GLU A 587 6.52 -13.24 12.28
CA GLU A 587 6.65 -11.95 11.60
C GLU A 587 5.54 -11.78 10.56
N LEU A 588 5.28 -12.81 9.74
CA LEU A 588 4.20 -12.81 8.75
C LEU A 588 2.80 -12.72 9.39
N LEU A 589 2.60 -13.34 10.56
CA LEU A 589 1.35 -13.18 11.32
C LEU A 589 1.14 -11.71 11.75
N VAL A 590 2.19 -11.07 12.29
CA VAL A 590 2.11 -9.67 12.74
C VAL A 590 1.94 -8.73 11.56
N ASP A 591 2.63 -8.98 10.45
CA ASP A 591 2.43 -8.24 9.20
C ASP A 591 0.98 -8.34 8.71
N LYS A 592 0.41 -9.55 8.69
CA LYS A 592 -0.99 -9.74 8.31
C LYS A 592 -1.94 -9.04 9.28
N ALA A 593 -1.68 -9.13 10.58
CA ALA A 593 -2.48 -8.46 11.61
C ALA A 593 -2.53 -6.94 11.42
N TYR A 594 -1.40 -6.33 11.05
CA TYR A 594 -1.33 -4.91 10.70
C TYR A 594 -2.29 -4.57 9.56
N THR A 595 -2.25 -5.35 8.46
CA THR A 595 -3.15 -5.10 7.32
C THR A 595 -4.63 -5.23 7.66
N LEU A 596 -4.98 -5.96 8.72
CA LEU A 596 -6.35 -6.11 9.23
C LEU A 596 -6.70 -5.07 10.32
N LYS A 597 -5.83 -4.06 10.50
CA LYS A 597 -5.91 -3.02 11.55
C LYS A 597 -6.00 -3.59 12.96
N LEU A 598 -5.40 -4.74 13.23
CA LEU A 598 -5.48 -5.37 14.54
C LEU A 598 -4.42 -4.79 15.48
N SER A 599 -4.83 -4.47 16.70
CA SER A 599 -3.91 -4.27 17.82
C SER A 599 -3.34 -5.62 18.30
N ALA A 600 -2.26 -5.58 19.10
CA ALA A 600 -1.69 -6.80 19.67
C ALA A 600 -2.71 -7.61 20.53
N PRO A 601 -3.57 -6.99 21.37
CA PRO A 601 -4.63 -7.71 22.08
C PRO A 601 -5.66 -8.37 21.16
N GLU A 602 -6.11 -7.66 20.12
CA GLU A 602 -7.05 -8.17 19.14
C GLU A 602 -6.46 -9.37 18.37
N LEU A 603 -5.20 -9.29 17.94
CA LEU A 603 -4.46 -10.39 17.35
C LEU A 603 -4.45 -11.63 18.27
N THR A 604 -4.08 -11.46 19.54
CA THR A 604 -4.01 -12.57 20.50
C THR A 604 -5.35 -13.27 20.69
N VAL A 605 -6.43 -12.50 20.92
CA VAL A 605 -7.76 -13.07 21.14
C VAL A 605 -8.27 -13.78 19.88
N LEU A 606 -8.06 -13.17 18.71
CA LEU A 606 -8.50 -13.72 17.45
C LEU A 606 -7.82 -15.06 17.15
N VAL A 607 -6.49 -15.15 17.26
CA VAL A 607 -5.78 -16.43 17.07
C VAL A 607 -6.27 -17.48 18.07
N ALA A 608 -6.38 -17.13 19.35
CA ALA A 608 -6.82 -18.05 20.38
C ALA A 608 -8.23 -18.60 20.13
N GLY A 609 -9.18 -17.74 19.73
CA GLY A 609 -10.54 -18.16 19.43
C GLY A 609 -10.61 -18.99 18.15
N LEU A 610 -9.86 -18.64 17.10
CA LEU A 610 -9.82 -19.42 15.87
C LEU A 610 -9.22 -20.83 16.09
N ARG A 611 -8.23 -20.98 16.97
CA ARG A 611 -7.76 -22.29 17.42
C ARG A 611 -8.84 -23.07 18.17
N ALA A 612 -9.55 -22.45 19.12
CA ALA A 612 -10.65 -23.10 19.84
C ALA A 612 -11.78 -23.54 18.90
N LEU A 613 -12.05 -22.78 17.84
CA LEU A 613 -13.05 -23.07 16.82
C LEU A 613 -12.60 -24.07 15.74
N ASN A 614 -11.32 -24.48 15.77
CA ASN A 614 -10.73 -25.45 14.86
C ASN A 614 -10.88 -25.08 13.38
N VAL A 615 -10.50 -23.85 13.01
CA VAL A 615 -10.61 -23.34 11.63
C VAL A 615 -9.33 -23.50 10.80
N ASN A 616 -8.41 -24.37 11.22
CA ASN A 616 -7.15 -24.54 10.53
C ASN A 616 -7.33 -25.04 9.09
N SER A 617 -6.45 -24.59 8.20
CA SER A 617 -6.38 -25.10 6.83
C SER A 617 -6.03 -26.60 6.84
N GLY A 618 -6.62 -27.35 5.91
CA GLY A 618 -6.44 -28.79 5.78
C GLY A 618 -6.88 -29.62 6.99
N GLU A 619 -7.76 -29.09 7.85
CA GLU A 619 -8.18 -29.72 9.12
C GLU A 619 -7.01 -30.04 10.09
N SER A 620 -5.89 -29.32 9.95
CA SER A 620 -4.69 -29.51 10.77
C SER A 620 -4.97 -29.36 12.27
N GLN A 621 -4.38 -30.22 13.09
CA GLN A 621 -4.52 -30.17 14.56
C GLN A 621 -3.47 -29.28 15.25
N LEU A 622 -2.60 -28.62 14.47
CA LEU A 622 -1.57 -27.73 15.00
C LEU A 622 -2.19 -26.54 15.74
N GLY A 623 -1.81 -26.35 17.00
CA GLY A 623 -2.30 -25.24 17.82
C GLY A 623 -3.68 -25.47 18.45
N ILE A 624 -4.34 -26.60 18.20
CA ILE A 624 -5.66 -26.91 18.76
C ILE A 624 -5.52 -27.43 20.20
N PHE A 625 -5.17 -26.53 21.13
CA PHE A 625 -4.94 -26.89 22.54
C PHE A 625 -6.25 -26.87 23.32
N THR A 626 -7.19 -27.75 22.95
CA THR A 626 -8.47 -27.93 23.65
C THR A 626 -9.03 -29.34 23.40
N ASP A 627 -9.73 -29.88 24.39
CA ASP A 627 -10.48 -31.14 24.26
C ASP A 627 -11.93 -30.92 23.76
N LYS A 628 -12.32 -29.66 23.49
CA LYS A 628 -13.65 -29.29 22.99
C LYS A 628 -13.59 -28.42 21.71
N PRO A 629 -12.97 -28.90 20.62
CA PRO A 629 -12.93 -28.17 19.35
C PRO A 629 -14.32 -27.71 18.90
N GLY A 630 -14.42 -26.48 18.40
CA GLY A 630 -15.68 -25.86 17.99
C GLY A 630 -16.46 -25.16 19.11
N THR A 631 -15.89 -25.10 20.33
CA THR A 631 -16.46 -24.37 21.47
C THR A 631 -15.61 -23.13 21.77
N LEU A 632 -16.20 -21.94 21.85
CA LEU A 632 -15.44 -20.70 22.01
C LEU A 632 -14.96 -20.52 23.46
N THR A 633 -13.73 -20.91 23.73
CA THR A 633 -13.11 -20.87 25.07
C THR A 633 -11.69 -20.29 24.99
N ASN A 634 -11.14 -19.88 26.14
CA ASN A 634 -9.75 -19.46 26.27
C ASN A 634 -8.76 -20.63 26.46
N ASP A 635 -9.20 -21.87 26.20
CA ASP A 635 -8.42 -23.10 26.45
C ASP A 635 -7.04 -23.08 25.78
N TYR A 636 -6.95 -22.52 24.56
CA TYR A 636 -5.68 -22.38 23.84
C TYR A 636 -4.61 -21.67 24.70
N LEU A 637 -4.97 -20.54 25.32
CA LEU A 637 -4.04 -19.75 26.13
C LEU A 637 -3.75 -20.41 27.47
N VAL A 638 -4.77 -21.00 28.11
CA VAL A 638 -4.62 -21.75 29.37
C VAL A 638 -3.63 -22.90 29.20
N ASN A 639 -3.79 -23.69 28.13
CA ASN A 639 -2.96 -24.86 27.86
C ASN A 639 -1.57 -24.49 27.33
N LEU A 640 -1.44 -23.41 26.55
CA LEU A 640 -0.13 -22.89 26.11
C LEU A 640 0.75 -22.47 27.29
N LEU A 641 0.15 -21.85 28.32
CA LEU A 641 0.86 -21.33 29.48
C LEU A 641 0.98 -22.32 30.64
N ASP A 642 0.45 -23.54 30.49
CA ASP A 642 0.57 -24.61 31.49
C ASP A 642 2.03 -25.09 31.60
N ASN A 643 2.64 -24.83 32.76
CA ASN A 643 4.00 -25.29 33.07
C ASN A 643 4.12 -26.81 33.19
N GLY A 644 3.01 -27.55 33.28
CA GLY A 644 2.98 -29.00 33.16
C GLY A 644 3.37 -29.50 31.76
N THR A 645 3.35 -28.63 30.75
CA THR A 645 3.77 -28.92 29.37
C THR A 645 5.20 -28.41 29.12
N GLU A 646 6.01 -29.23 28.45
CA GLU A 646 7.32 -28.87 27.92
C GLU A 646 7.28 -28.84 26.40
N TRP A 647 7.76 -27.74 25.81
CA TRP A 647 7.78 -27.56 24.36
C TRP A 647 9.18 -27.84 23.80
N THR A 648 9.25 -28.72 22.81
CA THR A 648 10.49 -29.02 22.06
C THR A 648 10.23 -29.00 20.57
N PRO A 649 11.19 -28.55 19.73
CA PRO A 649 11.08 -28.72 18.28
C PRO A 649 10.89 -30.21 17.94
N ASP A 650 9.99 -30.51 17.01
CA ASP A 650 9.87 -31.85 16.45
C ASP A 650 11.11 -32.18 15.61
N SER A 651 11.66 -33.39 15.80
CA SER A 651 12.81 -33.87 15.05
C SER A 651 12.46 -34.34 13.63
N GLU A 652 11.19 -34.66 13.37
CA GLU A 652 10.74 -35.20 12.08
C GLU A 652 10.11 -34.13 11.18
N SER A 653 9.49 -33.09 11.76
CA SER A 653 8.77 -32.04 11.03
C SER A 653 9.34 -30.65 11.32
N ALA A 654 10.00 -30.05 10.34
CA ALA A 654 10.60 -28.73 10.47
C ALA A 654 9.54 -27.64 10.77
N GLY A 655 9.75 -26.86 11.83
CA GLY A 655 8.86 -25.77 12.25
C GLY A 655 7.61 -26.20 13.03
N VAL A 656 7.50 -27.49 13.35
CA VAL A 656 6.53 -28.03 14.30
C VAL A 656 7.20 -28.18 15.66
N TYR A 657 6.43 -27.97 16.72
CA TYR A 657 6.82 -28.14 18.11
C TYR A 657 5.87 -29.11 18.80
N GLU A 658 6.41 -30.01 19.60
CA GLU A 658 5.66 -30.92 20.45
C GLU A 658 5.58 -30.37 21.87
N GLY A 659 4.37 -30.30 22.41
CA GLY A 659 4.10 -30.04 23.82
C GLY A 659 3.91 -31.37 24.56
N ARG A 660 4.88 -31.77 25.38
CA ARG A 660 4.89 -33.03 26.13
C ARG A 660 4.56 -32.79 27.60
N ASP A 661 3.80 -33.69 28.22
CA ASP A 661 3.63 -33.70 29.68
C ASP A 661 4.99 -33.88 30.36
N ARG A 662 5.35 -33.01 31.30
CA ARG A 662 6.65 -33.06 31.98
C ARG A 662 6.86 -34.31 32.83
N ASN A 663 5.80 -34.96 33.30
CA ASN A 663 5.90 -36.13 34.17
C ASN A 663 5.93 -37.43 33.37
N SER A 664 5.05 -37.58 32.38
CA SER A 664 4.94 -38.82 31.58
C SER A 664 5.80 -38.79 30.31
N GLY A 665 6.12 -37.61 29.78
CA GLY A 665 6.77 -37.43 28.48
C GLY A 665 5.83 -37.64 27.27
N GLU A 666 4.55 -37.91 27.51
CA GLU A 666 3.55 -38.11 26.46
C GLU A 666 3.27 -36.81 25.71
N VAL A 667 3.16 -36.88 24.37
CA VAL A 667 2.75 -35.73 23.55
C VAL A 667 1.30 -35.40 23.87
N LYS A 668 1.07 -34.18 24.38
CA LYS A 668 -0.27 -33.63 24.59
C LYS A 668 -0.72 -32.83 23.39
N TRP A 669 0.17 -32.00 22.85
CA TRP A 669 -0.14 -30.99 21.85
C TRP A 669 0.94 -30.90 20.78
N THR A 670 0.58 -30.40 19.60
CA THR A 670 1.52 -29.98 18.56
C THR A 670 1.16 -28.57 18.11
N GLY A 671 2.16 -27.74 17.81
CA GLY A 671 1.93 -26.35 17.37
C GLY A 671 3.07 -25.83 16.50
N THR A 672 2.90 -24.65 15.95
CA THR A 672 3.90 -23.96 15.12
C THR A 672 4.48 -22.75 15.85
N ALA A 673 5.43 -22.06 15.23
CA ALA A 673 5.94 -20.79 15.76
C ALA A 673 4.84 -19.75 16.00
N VAL A 674 3.79 -19.75 15.19
CA VAL A 674 2.60 -18.87 15.34
C VAL A 674 1.81 -19.19 16.60
N ASP A 675 1.77 -20.45 16.99
CA ASP A 675 1.09 -20.85 18.22
C ASP A 675 1.96 -20.53 19.43
N LEU A 676 3.27 -20.78 19.35
CA LEU A 676 4.17 -20.65 20.50
C LEU A 676 4.63 -19.21 20.75
N VAL A 677 4.51 -18.30 19.77
CA VAL A 677 4.95 -16.90 19.93
C VAL A 677 4.22 -16.19 21.07
N PHE A 678 2.95 -16.53 21.31
CA PHE A 678 2.15 -16.00 22.42
C PHE A 678 2.61 -16.50 23.79
N GLY A 679 3.40 -17.57 23.85
CA GLY A 679 4.06 -18.05 25.07
C GLY A 679 5.50 -17.53 25.24
N SER A 680 6.06 -16.89 24.20
CA SER A 680 7.49 -16.57 24.08
C SER A 680 7.78 -15.05 24.04
N ASN A 681 7.13 -14.32 23.13
CA ASN A 681 7.33 -12.87 23.03
C ASN A 681 6.77 -12.20 24.31
N SER A 682 7.62 -11.45 25.02
CA SER A 682 7.25 -10.87 26.33
C SER A 682 5.98 -10.01 26.35
N GLN A 683 5.65 -9.30 25.26
CA GLN A 683 4.44 -8.47 25.18
C GLN A 683 3.22 -9.33 24.85
N LEU A 684 3.29 -10.21 23.84
CA LEU A 684 2.20 -11.12 23.51
C LEU A 684 1.89 -12.08 24.66
N ARG A 685 2.91 -12.52 25.39
CA ARG A 685 2.75 -13.34 26.59
C ARG A 685 2.02 -12.62 27.70
N ALA A 686 2.36 -11.36 27.97
CA ALA A 686 1.66 -10.57 28.98
C ALA A 686 0.16 -10.42 28.64
N ILE A 687 -0.18 -10.29 27.35
CA ILE A 687 -1.57 -10.28 26.87
C ILE A 687 -2.22 -11.66 27.04
N ALA A 688 -1.51 -12.73 26.65
CA ALA A 688 -1.98 -14.11 26.80
C ALA A 688 -2.29 -14.46 28.26
N GLU A 689 -1.46 -14.00 29.20
CA GLU A 689 -1.64 -14.20 30.65
C GLU A 689 -2.96 -13.59 31.14
N VAL A 690 -3.36 -12.41 30.64
CA VAL A 690 -4.67 -11.80 30.97
C VAL A 690 -5.81 -12.73 30.57
N TYR A 691 -5.81 -13.21 29.33
CA TYR A 691 -6.89 -14.05 28.82
C TYR A 691 -6.84 -15.51 29.30
N ALA A 692 -5.71 -15.98 29.84
CA ALA A 692 -5.59 -17.30 30.45
C ALA A 692 -6.06 -17.34 31.92
N CYS A 693 -6.35 -16.18 32.54
CA CYS A 693 -6.83 -16.14 33.92
C CYS A 693 -8.26 -16.72 34.07
N ASP A 694 -8.55 -17.27 35.25
CA ASP A 694 -9.84 -17.91 35.55
C ASP A 694 -11.06 -16.97 35.43
N ASP A 695 -10.85 -15.67 35.66
CA ASP A 695 -11.87 -14.62 35.57
C ASP A 695 -12.04 -14.05 34.15
N ALA A 696 -11.17 -14.41 33.21
CA ALA A 696 -11.15 -13.84 31.86
C ALA A 696 -12.10 -14.52 30.87
N LYS A 697 -12.75 -15.65 31.21
CA LYS A 697 -13.57 -16.44 30.25
C LYS A 697 -14.65 -15.62 29.54
N LYS A 698 -15.40 -14.82 30.30
CA LYS A 698 -16.44 -13.93 29.74
C LYS A 698 -15.84 -12.79 28.94
N GLN A 699 -14.74 -12.21 29.43
CA GLN A 699 -14.03 -11.14 28.73
C GLN A 699 -13.51 -11.64 27.38
N PHE A 700 -12.84 -12.80 27.35
CA PHE A 700 -12.34 -13.44 26.14
C PHE A 700 -13.42 -13.61 25.07
N VAL A 701 -14.59 -14.13 25.44
CA VAL A 701 -15.71 -14.30 24.49
C VAL A 701 -16.16 -12.95 23.94
N ASN A 702 -16.34 -11.93 24.78
CA ASN A 702 -16.76 -10.60 24.34
C ASN A 702 -15.72 -9.95 23.43
N ASP A 703 -14.45 -10.02 23.79
CA ASP A 703 -13.35 -9.41 23.05
C ASP A 703 -13.13 -10.14 21.71
N PHE A 704 -13.34 -11.47 21.67
CA PHE A 704 -13.32 -12.25 20.43
C PHE A 704 -14.45 -11.84 19.49
N VAL A 705 -15.66 -11.63 20.01
CA VAL A 705 -16.80 -11.17 19.20
C VAL A 705 -16.57 -9.76 18.68
N ALA A 706 -15.97 -8.88 19.49
CA ALA A 706 -15.65 -7.52 19.09
C ALA A 706 -14.64 -7.50 17.93
N VAL A 707 -13.52 -8.23 18.04
CA VAL A 707 -12.53 -8.31 16.96
C VAL A 707 -13.07 -9.05 15.73
N TRP A 708 -13.89 -10.09 15.91
CA TRP A 708 -14.56 -10.76 14.78
C TRP A 708 -15.43 -9.76 14.02
N ASN A 709 -16.29 -9.03 14.72
CA ASN A 709 -17.16 -8.01 14.11
C ASN A 709 -16.34 -6.90 13.41
N LYS A 710 -15.21 -6.49 13.99
CA LYS A 710 -14.29 -5.54 13.35
C LYS A 710 -13.81 -6.09 12.00
N VAL A 711 -13.22 -7.29 11.98
CA VAL A 711 -12.67 -7.88 10.75
C VAL A 711 -13.74 -8.09 9.67
N MET A 712 -14.93 -8.55 10.06
CA MET A 712 -16.04 -8.75 9.11
C MET A 712 -16.55 -7.45 8.46
N ASN A 713 -16.22 -6.28 9.02
CA ASN A 713 -16.70 -4.98 8.55
C ASN A 713 -15.58 -4.05 8.06
N LEU A 714 -14.33 -4.54 7.89
CA LEU A 714 -13.20 -3.70 7.43
C LEU A 714 -13.42 -3.08 6.03
N ASP A 715 -14.24 -3.71 5.19
CA ASP A 715 -14.56 -3.27 3.82
C ASP A 715 -15.93 -2.61 3.68
N ARG A 716 -16.63 -2.34 4.79
CA ARG A 716 -17.97 -1.75 4.81
C ARG A 716 -17.94 -0.22 4.71
N PHE A 717 -17.23 0.28 3.71
CA PHE A 717 -17.12 1.72 3.43
C PHE A 717 -18.45 2.34 2.98
N ASP A 718 -19.41 1.53 2.54
CA ASP A 718 -20.77 1.95 2.24
C ASP A 718 -21.52 2.48 3.48
N LEU A 719 -21.01 2.18 4.68
CA LEU A 719 -21.59 2.60 5.97
C LEU A 719 -20.80 3.71 6.68
N ALA A 720 -19.61 4.08 6.17
CA ALA A 720 -18.60 4.86 6.87
C ALA A 720 -18.72 6.39 6.70
#